data_AF-A0A6J1N366-F1
#
_entry.id   AF-A0A6J1N366-F1
#
_cell.length_a   1.000
_cell.length_b   1.000
_cell.length_c   1.000
_cell.angle_alpha   90.00
_cell.angle_beta   90.00
_cell.angle_gamma   90.00
#
_symmetry.space_group_name_H-M   'P 1'
#
loop_
_entity.id
_entity.type
_entity.pdbx_description
1 polymer ?
#
loop_
_entity_poly.entity_id
_entity_poly.type
_entity_poly.pdbx_seq_one_letter_code
_entity_poly.pdbx_strand_id
1 'polypeptide(L)'
;MTTLSKNCILVGIVDYYCLVCEIYLKSERDANIHIAKSVHQRQLDSVQYVEEFKNDKIKKIKNKYFCELCNKLLAVLPRVRLHITELTHINKNHRLFRRYGNYVIAFQNIAISDQSWNSLNGSVCAICNVEYETENEDVHKNESTHILNVIQIQVQFDDNKNIYRKIDDATFQCTTCNMLYALSSLTSHFAGEKHKKIYQDCCDAYSMIAGNIQTEEIIDCNKINEKQVAVCEPSVNNEIQLQDFIEPESIINETTEKTPNIDTTGELLDCKEKAINVDTTGELLNRKEEVINVNRTSELLDCKEEAINVNTTSELLDCKEAINVNTTSELLDCKEKAINVDTTSELVDCKEALNVDITGEKLECKEEAINVNTTNELLHCNKEAINVNLTSELLDCKEKAINVDTIREQLDCKEDAINVDTTCGLISCKDEITKNVQPVEKANKIEACTPDKNNNKHAKSKVEKTKTTFEDSPKEVTKNLSNKTQTKKVNNKDGTVYEKEEVKICETLHCTDYITRTENNETLCILCNLTKVNPNNHVDSKHHQILLKLHKQRLQKMGNNTIDDCHTQGTQNDSDDILDKLPKFQKEEVNINFESKTAYCKKCKTHIEFVLKSIENHISEHKTKTVNKPIKCNVFDSLPKAADKNKNLFTSPVFLKAKNDKIQTDKQENACTEKVVTDKSNEPNIPEALPSNERDDISSNGDSKSSYIVKVQSAKTKKTKSVNLIKMPLKDFVHSMVAIQYLMYKDLLINEKYCINFLSFSFLVVSLPDLRCQVCDECLGDQIGNHLSELSHTRYMRLTSVIENDDTEFIREVQTGSFHCGYCNTMETSWDTMEGHLKSSAHKEIKASAMWRRTIYLDRIQESKQTDFDTIITDDIQMENISKRFC
;
A
#
# COMPACT_ATOMS: atom_id res chain seq x y z
N MET A 1 0.53 -6.67 -8.85
CA MET A 1 1.46 -7.82 -8.91
C MET A 1 2.87 -7.28 -9.09
N THR A 2 3.87 -7.87 -8.44
CA THR A 2 5.28 -7.52 -8.68
C THR A 2 5.67 -7.95 -10.10
N THR A 3 6.32 -7.07 -10.86
CA THR A 3 6.91 -7.37 -12.18
C THR A 3 7.82 -8.61 -12.16
N LEU A 4 8.47 -8.88 -11.03
CA LEU A 4 9.35 -10.02 -10.80
C LEU A 4 8.65 -11.39 -10.91
N SER A 5 7.43 -11.54 -10.37
CA SER A 5 6.74 -12.85 -10.37
C SER A 5 6.35 -13.27 -11.79
N LYS A 6 6.04 -12.33 -12.68
CA LYS A 6 5.82 -12.61 -14.12
C LYS A 6 7.04 -13.27 -14.76
N ASN A 7 8.23 -12.95 -14.28
CA ASN A 7 9.51 -13.49 -14.75
C ASN A 7 9.94 -14.76 -13.98
N CYS A 8 8.98 -15.45 -13.33
CA CYS A 8 9.25 -16.67 -12.55
C CYS A 8 10.30 -16.47 -11.45
N ILE A 9 10.42 -15.24 -10.92
CA ILE A 9 11.20 -14.97 -9.72
C ILE A 9 10.30 -15.20 -8.50
N LEU A 10 10.70 -16.14 -7.66
CA LEU A 10 10.12 -16.35 -6.35
C LEU A 10 10.65 -15.24 -5.42
N VAL A 11 9.76 -14.34 -5.03
CA VAL A 11 10.07 -13.17 -4.20
C VAL A 11 9.90 -13.53 -2.73
N GLY A 12 10.99 -13.80 -2.03
CA GLY A 12 10.96 -13.88 -0.57
C GLY A 12 10.77 -12.51 0.07
N ILE A 13 10.83 -12.51 1.39
CA ILE A 13 10.71 -11.29 2.18
C ILE A 13 11.90 -10.35 1.96
N VAL A 14 13.08 -10.94 1.74
CA VAL A 14 14.36 -10.23 1.53
C VAL A 14 15.09 -10.77 0.31
N ASP A 15 14.91 -12.06 0.05
CA ASP A 15 15.69 -12.86 -0.88
C ASP A 15 14.88 -13.20 -2.13
N TYR A 16 15.55 -13.38 -3.25
CA TYR A 16 14.90 -13.67 -4.53
C TYR A 16 15.49 -14.96 -5.11
N TYR A 17 14.65 -15.75 -5.77
CA TYR A 17 15.11 -16.99 -6.41
C TYR A 17 14.50 -17.13 -7.80
N CYS A 18 15.35 -17.22 -8.80
CA CYS A 18 14.91 -17.46 -10.17
C CYS A 18 14.57 -18.94 -10.35
N LEU A 19 13.29 -19.25 -10.54
CA LEU A 19 12.82 -20.63 -10.66
C LEU A 19 13.23 -21.30 -11.98
N VAL A 20 13.43 -20.51 -13.04
CA VAL A 20 13.81 -21.02 -14.36
C VAL A 20 15.31 -21.26 -14.48
N CYS A 21 16.13 -20.35 -13.92
CA CYS A 21 17.59 -20.47 -13.94
C CYS A 21 18.14 -21.24 -12.73
N GLU A 22 17.35 -21.41 -11.67
CA GLU A 22 17.79 -21.95 -10.36
C GLU A 22 18.93 -21.15 -9.73
N ILE A 23 18.81 -19.83 -9.79
CA ILE A 23 19.83 -18.89 -9.28
C ILE A 23 19.26 -18.11 -8.10
N TYR A 24 20.03 -18.07 -7.01
CA TYR A 24 19.79 -17.20 -5.86
C TYR A 24 20.22 -15.76 -6.15
N LEU A 25 19.37 -14.82 -5.77
CA LEU A 25 19.50 -13.40 -6.04
C LEU A 25 19.28 -12.65 -4.73
N LYS A 26 20.28 -11.88 -4.29
CA LYS A 26 20.30 -11.29 -2.94
C LYS A 26 19.46 -10.01 -2.83
N SER A 27 19.18 -9.36 -3.97
CA SER A 27 18.46 -8.10 -4.02
C SER A 27 17.53 -8.01 -5.24
N GLU A 28 16.60 -7.07 -5.20
CA GLU A 28 15.74 -6.75 -6.35
C GLU A 28 16.56 -6.25 -7.55
N ARG A 29 17.63 -5.48 -7.29
CA ARG A 29 18.56 -5.01 -8.33
C ARG A 29 19.20 -6.19 -9.05
N ASP A 30 19.71 -7.17 -8.30
CA ASP A 30 20.28 -8.40 -8.88
C ASP A 30 19.24 -9.17 -9.69
N ALA A 31 18.00 -9.24 -9.19
CA ALA A 31 16.91 -9.88 -9.89
C ALA A 31 16.58 -9.18 -11.21
N ASN A 32 16.52 -7.84 -11.23
CA ASN A 32 16.26 -7.07 -12.44
C ASN A 32 17.39 -7.23 -13.47
N ILE A 33 18.66 -7.15 -13.04
CA ILE A 33 19.82 -7.41 -13.91
C ILE A 33 19.78 -8.85 -14.44
N HIS A 34 19.42 -9.82 -13.61
CA HIS A 34 19.30 -11.21 -14.00
C HIS A 34 18.20 -11.44 -15.05
N ILE A 35 17.02 -10.86 -14.86
CA ILE A 35 15.89 -10.97 -15.80
C ILE A 35 16.28 -10.41 -17.17
N ALA A 36 17.06 -9.34 -17.23
CA ALA A 36 17.52 -8.75 -18.49
C ALA A 36 18.47 -9.66 -19.31
N LYS A 37 19.05 -10.71 -18.71
CA LYS A 37 19.98 -11.62 -19.41
C LYS A 37 19.23 -12.46 -20.45
N SER A 38 19.77 -12.57 -21.66
CA SER A 38 19.19 -13.36 -22.76
C SER A 38 19.02 -14.85 -22.44
N VAL A 39 19.85 -15.40 -21.53
CA VAL A 39 19.71 -16.78 -21.04
C VAL A 39 18.42 -16.96 -20.23
N HIS A 40 18.10 -16.00 -19.36
CA HIS A 40 16.88 -16.01 -18.56
C HIS A 40 15.65 -15.93 -19.48
N GLN A 41 15.63 -14.97 -20.41
CA GLN A 41 14.50 -14.77 -21.33
C GLN A 41 14.17 -16.03 -22.14
N ARG A 42 15.18 -16.69 -22.73
CA ARG A 42 14.98 -17.96 -23.45
C ARG A 42 14.41 -19.07 -22.58
N GLN A 43 14.83 -19.17 -21.32
CA GLN A 43 14.29 -20.17 -20.39
C GLN A 43 12.87 -19.81 -19.96
N LEU A 44 12.58 -18.53 -19.72
CA LEU A 44 11.26 -18.02 -19.38
C LEU A 44 10.24 -18.28 -20.49
N ASP A 45 10.61 -18.05 -21.75
CA ASP A 45 9.75 -18.30 -22.92
C ASP A 45 9.36 -19.78 -23.08
N SER A 46 10.20 -20.69 -22.58
CA SER A 46 9.89 -22.13 -22.58
C SER A 46 8.86 -22.53 -21.51
N VAL A 47 8.59 -21.66 -20.54
CA VAL A 47 7.65 -21.93 -19.44
C VAL A 47 6.21 -21.64 -19.89
N GLN A 48 5.38 -22.67 -19.86
CA GLN A 48 3.96 -22.57 -20.21
C GLN A 48 3.07 -22.44 -18.96
N TYR A 49 1.95 -21.74 -19.13
CA TYR A 49 0.87 -21.79 -18.15
C TYR A 49 0.22 -23.18 -18.18
N VAL A 50 -0.24 -23.65 -17.02
CA VAL A 50 -1.09 -24.84 -16.97
C VAL A 50 -2.45 -24.45 -17.53
N GLU A 51 -2.86 -25.05 -18.65
CA GLU A 51 -4.08 -24.64 -19.37
C GLU A 51 -5.34 -24.62 -18.48
N GLU A 52 -5.48 -25.58 -17.55
CA GLU A 52 -6.59 -25.63 -16.57
C GLU A 52 -6.64 -24.39 -15.65
N PHE A 53 -5.49 -23.75 -15.37
CA PHE A 53 -5.32 -22.67 -14.38
C PHE A 53 -4.68 -21.42 -14.99
N LYS A 54 -4.88 -21.20 -16.29
CA LYS A 54 -4.31 -20.05 -17.01
C LYS A 54 -4.82 -18.71 -16.48
N ASN A 55 -6.08 -18.67 -16.03
CA ASN A 55 -6.69 -17.49 -15.44
C ASN A 55 -6.12 -17.17 -14.05
N ASP A 56 -5.76 -18.19 -13.28
CA ASP A 56 -5.14 -18.09 -11.96
C ASP A 56 -3.60 -17.87 -12.02
N LYS A 57 -3.07 -17.67 -13.24
CA LYS A 57 -1.66 -17.42 -13.55
C LYS A 57 -0.71 -18.48 -12.96
N ILE A 58 -1.06 -19.75 -13.14
CA ILE A 58 -0.20 -20.87 -12.72
C ILE A 58 0.72 -21.31 -13.86
N LYS A 59 2.03 -21.26 -13.62
CA LYS A 59 3.08 -21.73 -14.55
C LYS A 59 3.60 -23.10 -14.11
N LYS A 60 3.86 -24.01 -15.06
CA LYS A 60 4.57 -25.27 -14.76
C LYS A 60 6.07 -25.06 -14.98
N ILE A 61 6.86 -25.16 -13.92
CA ILE A 61 8.32 -24.98 -13.96
C ILE A 61 8.96 -26.29 -13.52
N LYS A 62 9.56 -27.02 -14.47
CA LYS A 62 10.02 -28.40 -14.28
C LYS A 62 8.89 -29.27 -13.68
N ASN A 63 9.10 -29.84 -12.51
CA ASN A 63 8.15 -30.74 -11.83
C ASN A 63 7.35 -30.01 -10.73
N LYS A 64 7.32 -28.67 -10.75
CA LYS A 64 6.63 -27.84 -9.76
C LYS A 64 5.69 -26.84 -10.45
N TYR A 65 4.78 -26.26 -9.68
CA TYR A 65 3.76 -25.32 -10.14
C TYR A 65 3.91 -24.00 -9.41
N PHE A 66 4.12 -22.91 -10.14
CA PHE A 66 4.33 -21.59 -9.57
C PHE A 66 3.10 -20.72 -9.79
N CYS A 67 2.53 -20.21 -8.69
CA CYS A 67 1.45 -19.24 -8.74
C CYS A 67 2.04 -17.83 -8.77
N GLU A 68 1.90 -17.13 -9.90
CA GLU A 68 2.37 -15.75 -10.07
C GLU A 68 1.66 -14.78 -9.11
N LEU A 69 0.35 -14.96 -8.92
CA LEU A 69 -0.49 -14.08 -8.10
C LEU A 69 -0.09 -14.13 -6.63
N CYS A 70 0.14 -15.34 -6.10
CA CYS A 70 0.48 -15.56 -4.70
C CYS A 70 1.97 -15.66 -4.43
N ASN A 71 2.81 -15.76 -5.46
CA ASN A 71 4.24 -16.01 -5.33
C ASN A 71 4.51 -17.25 -4.44
N LYS A 72 3.81 -18.34 -4.75
CA LYS A 72 3.93 -19.63 -4.07
C LYS A 72 4.36 -20.71 -5.07
N LEU A 73 5.31 -21.53 -4.67
CA LEU A 73 5.74 -22.71 -5.41
C LEU A 73 5.11 -23.96 -4.78
N LEU A 74 4.35 -24.70 -5.58
CA LEU A 74 3.56 -25.86 -5.18
C LEU A 74 4.12 -27.12 -5.84
N ALA A 75 4.28 -28.20 -5.07
CA ALA A 75 4.94 -29.40 -5.55
C ALA A 75 4.09 -30.23 -6.52
N VAL A 76 2.75 -30.22 -6.37
CA VAL A 76 1.84 -31.09 -7.14
C VAL A 76 0.54 -30.39 -7.50
N LEU A 77 -0.08 -30.83 -8.60
CA LEU A 77 -1.30 -30.24 -9.16
C LEU A 77 -2.49 -30.18 -8.18
N PRO A 78 -2.79 -31.21 -7.36
CA PRO A 78 -3.89 -31.13 -6.39
C PRO A 78 -3.73 -29.97 -5.37
N ARG A 79 -2.49 -29.58 -5.06
CA ARG A 79 -2.23 -28.43 -4.19
C ARG A 79 -2.50 -27.10 -4.88
N VAL A 80 -2.33 -27.04 -6.20
CA VAL A 80 -2.74 -25.88 -7.00
C VAL A 80 -4.24 -25.69 -6.87
N ARG A 81 -5.02 -26.76 -7.07
CA ARG A 81 -6.48 -26.73 -6.93
C ARG A 81 -6.94 -26.27 -5.55
N LEU A 82 -6.31 -26.79 -4.49
CA LEU A 82 -6.61 -26.34 -3.14
C LEU A 82 -6.25 -24.86 -2.96
N HIS A 83 -5.04 -24.47 -3.38
CA HIS A 83 -4.53 -23.11 -3.22
C HIS A 83 -5.40 -22.04 -3.90
N ILE A 84 -5.83 -22.25 -5.14
CA ILE A 84 -6.65 -21.26 -5.87
C ILE A 84 -8.05 -21.07 -5.26
N THR A 85 -8.53 -22.04 -4.47
CA THR A 85 -9.79 -21.91 -3.71
C THR A 85 -9.62 -21.20 -2.37
N GLU A 86 -8.39 -20.98 -1.90
CA GLU A 86 -8.14 -20.26 -0.64
C GLU A 86 -8.49 -18.77 -0.80
N LEU A 87 -9.30 -18.22 0.11
CA LEU A 87 -9.67 -16.79 0.15
C LEU A 87 -8.46 -15.84 0.15
N THR A 88 -7.27 -16.33 0.52
CA THR A 88 -6.02 -15.57 0.57
C THR A 88 -5.34 -15.41 -0.80
N HIS A 89 -5.90 -15.97 -1.88
CA HIS A 89 -5.29 -16.02 -3.21
C HIS A 89 -5.09 -14.64 -3.91
N ILE A 90 -5.44 -13.51 -3.28
CA ILE A 90 -5.33 -12.16 -3.86
C ILE A 90 -4.70 -11.12 -2.91
N ASN A 91 -4.34 -11.48 -1.67
CA ASN A 91 -3.81 -10.51 -0.70
C ASN A 91 -2.30 -10.66 -0.48
N LYS A 92 -1.51 -9.71 -0.99
CA LYS A 92 -0.09 -9.59 -0.67
C LYS A 92 0.18 -8.27 0.05
N ASN A 93 0.72 -8.39 1.26
CA ASN A 93 1.11 -7.27 2.12
C ASN A 93 2.62 -6.96 2.02
N HIS A 94 2.94 -5.76 2.48
CA HIS A 94 4.13 -4.93 2.28
C HIS A 94 5.48 -5.48 2.82
N ARG A 95 6.57 -4.89 2.30
CA ARG A 95 7.98 -5.17 2.66
C ARG A 95 8.31 -4.61 4.05
N LEU A 96 8.33 -5.48 5.08
CA LEU A 96 8.80 -5.14 6.44
C LEU A 96 10.30 -5.37 6.66
N PHE A 97 10.99 -5.90 5.65
CA PHE A 97 12.41 -6.27 5.76
C PHE A 97 13.20 -5.80 4.54
N ARG A 98 14.49 -5.54 4.75
CA ARG A 98 15.47 -5.26 3.69
C ARG A 98 16.81 -5.94 4.01
N ARG A 99 17.59 -6.31 3.00
CA ARG A 99 18.96 -6.82 3.20
C ARG A 99 19.93 -5.64 3.24
N TYR A 100 20.91 -5.69 4.13
CA TYR A 100 22.04 -4.75 4.13
C TYR A 100 23.32 -5.51 4.53
N GLY A 101 24.22 -5.72 3.56
CA GLY A 101 25.39 -6.57 3.73
C GLY A 101 25.03 -7.98 4.22
N ASN A 102 25.60 -8.37 5.36
CA ASN A 102 25.36 -9.66 6.02
C ASN A 102 24.23 -9.60 7.08
N TYR A 103 23.35 -8.60 6.98
CA TYR A 103 22.22 -8.43 7.87
C TYR A 103 20.91 -8.36 7.10
N VAL A 104 19.86 -8.79 7.79
CA VAL A 104 18.47 -8.53 7.41
C VAL A 104 17.91 -7.53 8.40
N ILE A 105 17.54 -6.35 7.91
CA ILE A 105 16.95 -5.29 8.72
C ILE A 105 15.44 -5.48 8.73
N ALA A 106 14.86 -5.68 9.91
CA ALA A 106 13.43 -5.74 10.13
C ALA A 106 12.92 -4.44 10.79
N PHE A 107 11.73 -3.98 10.40
CA PHE A 107 11.07 -2.78 10.96
C PHE A 107 11.91 -1.50 10.97
N GLN A 108 12.93 -1.43 10.10
CA GLN A 108 13.91 -0.33 10.05
C GLN A 108 14.65 -0.09 11.37
N ASN A 109 14.68 -1.04 12.31
CA ASN A 109 15.39 -0.84 13.58
C ASN A 109 15.97 -2.10 14.22
N ILE A 110 15.84 -3.27 13.59
CA ILE A 110 16.38 -4.54 14.12
C ILE A 110 17.29 -5.17 13.06
N ALA A 111 18.57 -5.34 13.37
CA ALA A 111 19.51 -6.05 12.51
C ALA A 111 19.59 -7.54 12.90
N ILE A 112 19.11 -8.40 12.02
CA ILE A 112 19.18 -9.85 12.14
C ILE A 112 20.42 -10.33 11.37
N SER A 113 21.29 -11.11 12.00
CA SER A 113 22.47 -11.66 11.33
C SER A 113 22.09 -12.65 10.22
N ASP A 114 22.93 -12.76 9.18
CA ASP A 114 22.71 -13.70 8.08
C ASP A 114 22.58 -15.16 8.58
N GLN A 115 23.35 -15.52 9.60
CA GLN A 115 23.29 -16.86 10.20
C GLN A 115 21.92 -17.12 10.88
N SER A 116 21.39 -16.16 11.63
CA SER A 116 20.07 -16.26 12.26
C SER A 116 18.94 -16.26 11.23
N TRP A 117 19.06 -15.45 10.18
CA TRP A 117 18.07 -15.39 9.09
C TRP A 117 17.98 -16.72 8.32
N ASN A 118 19.12 -17.35 8.06
CA ASN A 118 19.22 -18.68 7.45
C ASN A 118 18.98 -19.83 8.44
N SER A 119 18.75 -19.54 9.72
CA SER A 119 18.42 -20.52 10.75
C SER A 119 19.51 -21.57 10.99
N LEU A 120 20.76 -21.12 10.93
CA LEU A 120 21.95 -21.95 11.04
C LEU A 120 22.46 -21.91 12.47
N ASN A 121 22.23 -22.96 13.23
CA ASN A 121 22.61 -23.01 14.64
C ASN A 121 23.77 -23.99 14.81
N GLY A 122 24.99 -23.47 14.66
CA GLY A 122 26.21 -24.27 14.67
C GLY A 122 26.32 -25.14 13.41
N SER A 123 26.26 -26.46 13.58
CA SER A 123 26.35 -27.46 12.50
C SER A 123 24.99 -27.99 12.06
N VAL A 124 23.89 -27.33 12.44
CA VAL A 124 22.52 -27.79 12.14
C VAL A 124 21.69 -26.65 11.58
N CYS A 125 21.05 -26.87 10.43
CA CYS A 125 20.09 -25.95 9.86
C CYS A 125 18.69 -26.29 10.38
N ALA A 126 18.07 -25.36 11.10
CA ALA A 126 16.73 -25.58 11.65
C ALA A 126 15.62 -25.56 10.58
N ILE A 127 15.84 -24.90 9.44
CA ILE A 127 14.89 -24.86 8.33
C ILE A 127 14.92 -26.17 7.54
N CYS A 128 16.12 -26.68 7.23
CA CYS A 128 16.29 -27.89 6.46
C CYS A 128 16.24 -29.16 7.33
N ASN A 129 16.47 -29.02 8.63
CA ASN A 129 16.69 -30.13 9.56
C ASN A 129 17.82 -31.06 9.08
N VAL A 130 18.93 -30.46 8.62
CA VAL A 130 20.12 -31.15 8.11
C VAL A 130 21.34 -30.71 8.90
N GLU A 131 22.19 -31.68 9.24
CA GLU A 131 23.51 -31.42 9.81
C GLU A 131 24.52 -31.17 8.69
N TYR A 132 25.37 -30.16 8.88
CA TYR A 132 26.45 -29.81 7.95
C TYR A 132 27.72 -29.46 8.73
N GLU A 133 28.88 -29.68 8.14
CA GLU A 133 30.15 -29.25 8.73
C GLU A 133 30.25 -27.72 8.67
N THR A 134 30.73 -27.06 9.73
CA THR A 134 30.80 -25.59 9.80
C THR A 134 31.59 -24.97 8.64
N GLU A 135 32.57 -25.69 8.09
CA GLU A 135 33.34 -25.28 6.90
C GLU A 135 32.49 -25.27 5.61
N ASN A 136 31.40 -26.04 5.59
CA ASN A 136 30.45 -26.16 4.49
C ASN A 136 29.18 -25.32 4.70
N GLU A 137 29.17 -24.40 5.68
CA GLU A 137 28.02 -23.54 5.96
C GLU A 137 27.57 -22.77 4.71
N ASP A 138 28.51 -22.17 3.99
CA ASP A 138 28.21 -21.40 2.77
C ASP A 138 27.73 -22.30 1.62
N VAL A 139 28.20 -23.55 1.56
CA VAL A 139 27.72 -24.52 0.56
C VAL A 139 26.24 -24.80 0.84
N HIS A 140 25.89 -25.13 2.08
CA HIS A 140 24.52 -25.42 2.49
C HIS A 140 23.58 -24.21 2.29
N LYS A 141 24.02 -23.00 2.67
CA LYS A 141 23.27 -21.76 2.45
C LYS A 141 22.89 -21.53 0.99
N ASN A 142 23.75 -21.95 0.06
CA ASN A 142 23.55 -21.77 -1.38
C ASN A 142 22.86 -22.97 -2.04
N GLU A 143 22.49 -24.01 -1.30
CA GLU A 143 21.68 -25.10 -1.84
C GLU A 143 20.28 -24.61 -2.20
N SER A 144 19.82 -24.94 -3.41
CA SER A 144 18.50 -24.54 -3.91
C SER A 144 17.36 -24.96 -2.98
N THR A 145 17.48 -26.13 -2.34
CA THR A 145 16.52 -26.62 -1.34
C THR A 145 16.46 -25.73 -0.11
N HIS A 146 17.60 -25.30 0.41
CA HIS A 146 17.69 -24.40 1.56
C HIS A 146 17.07 -23.03 1.23
N ILE A 147 17.51 -22.42 0.13
CA ILE A 147 17.02 -21.09 -0.29
C ILE A 147 15.52 -21.09 -0.51
N LEU A 148 14.98 -22.11 -1.18
CA LEU A 148 13.54 -22.24 -1.36
C LEU A 148 12.81 -22.36 -0.01
N ASN A 149 13.33 -23.15 0.93
CA ASN A 149 12.71 -23.26 2.25
C ASN A 149 12.76 -21.93 3.03
N VAL A 150 13.87 -21.19 2.98
CA VAL A 150 14.02 -19.85 3.61
C VAL A 150 13.04 -18.83 3.03
N ILE A 151 12.84 -18.85 1.71
CA ILE A 151 11.93 -17.93 1.01
C ILE A 151 10.46 -18.28 1.27
N GLN A 152 10.13 -19.59 1.30
CA GLN A 152 8.76 -20.05 1.41
C GLN A 152 8.23 -20.09 2.85
N ILE A 153 9.09 -20.21 3.85
CA ILE A 153 8.69 -20.26 5.25
C ILE A 153 8.19 -18.87 5.71
N GLN A 154 7.00 -18.84 6.28
CA GLN A 154 6.36 -17.59 6.68
C GLN A 154 7.03 -17.04 7.96
N VAL A 155 7.49 -15.80 7.88
CA VAL A 155 7.88 -15.02 9.06
C VAL A 155 6.63 -14.42 9.70
N GLN A 156 6.55 -14.51 11.01
CA GLN A 156 5.46 -14.02 11.85
C GLN A 156 6.00 -13.07 12.91
N PHE A 157 5.09 -12.29 13.47
CA PHE A 157 5.38 -11.30 14.49
C PHE A 157 4.28 -11.29 15.53
N ASP A 158 4.66 -10.97 16.77
CA ASP A 158 3.70 -10.65 17.82
C ASP A 158 3.57 -9.14 18.02
N ASP A 159 2.70 -8.73 18.95
CA ASP A 159 2.44 -7.32 19.26
C ASP A 159 3.68 -6.58 19.81
N ASN A 160 4.66 -7.33 20.33
CA ASN A 160 5.92 -6.79 20.84
C ASN A 160 7.02 -6.75 19.78
N LYS A 161 6.67 -6.92 18.49
CA LYS A 161 7.61 -6.97 17.37
C LYS A 161 8.66 -8.07 17.51
N ASN A 162 8.37 -9.15 18.24
CA ASN A 162 9.24 -10.33 18.23
C ASN A 162 9.12 -11.03 16.89
N ILE A 163 10.25 -11.44 16.31
CA ILE A 163 10.31 -12.01 14.97
C ILE A 163 10.55 -13.50 15.08
N TYR A 164 9.67 -14.30 14.49
CA TYR A 164 9.80 -15.75 14.51
C TYR A 164 9.26 -16.42 13.25
N ARG A 165 9.69 -17.65 13.01
CA ARG A 165 9.21 -18.49 11.91
C ARG A 165 8.62 -19.78 12.48
N LYS A 166 7.56 -20.27 11.86
CA LYS A 166 7.00 -21.59 12.16
C LYS A 166 7.72 -22.63 11.31
N ILE A 167 8.63 -23.40 11.92
CA ILE A 167 9.39 -24.46 11.23
C ILE A 167 8.47 -25.64 10.90
N ASP A 168 7.68 -26.05 11.88
CA ASP A 168 6.67 -27.10 11.74
C ASP A 168 5.47 -26.79 12.68
N ASP A 169 4.52 -27.72 12.82
CA ASP A 169 3.33 -27.51 13.65
C ASP A 169 3.61 -27.36 15.16
N ALA A 170 4.73 -27.89 15.64
CA ALA A 170 5.13 -27.85 17.04
C ALA A 170 6.28 -26.87 17.31
N THR A 171 7.14 -26.62 16.33
CA THR A 171 8.43 -25.95 16.51
C THR A 171 8.47 -24.58 15.82
N PHE A 172 8.93 -23.58 16.57
CA PHE A 172 9.06 -22.19 16.17
C PHE A 172 10.49 -21.74 16.37
N GLN A 173 11.05 -21.03 15.41
CA GLN A 173 12.38 -20.45 15.51
C GLN A 173 12.26 -18.96 15.80
N CYS A 174 12.86 -18.49 16.87
CA CYS A 174 13.08 -17.06 17.08
C CYS A 174 14.17 -16.58 16.11
N THR A 175 13.85 -15.61 15.26
CA THR A 175 14.77 -15.14 14.22
C THR A 175 15.84 -14.19 14.76
N THR A 176 15.65 -13.57 15.93
CA THR A 176 16.69 -12.72 16.53
C THR A 176 17.76 -13.54 17.25
N CYS A 177 17.35 -14.50 18.10
CA CYS A 177 18.31 -15.32 18.85
C CYS A 177 18.64 -16.68 18.22
N ASN A 178 18.01 -17.03 17.11
CA ASN A 178 18.21 -18.27 16.36
C ASN A 178 17.97 -19.58 17.17
N MET A 179 17.02 -19.54 18.10
CA MET A 179 16.69 -20.70 18.95
C MET A 179 15.32 -21.27 18.61
N LEU A 180 15.17 -22.59 18.79
CA LEU A 180 13.93 -23.31 18.56
C LEU A 180 13.12 -23.50 19.85
N TYR A 181 11.82 -23.29 19.77
CA TYR A 181 10.88 -23.38 20.88
C TYR A 181 9.60 -24.10 20.46
N ALA A 182 8.98 -24.78 21.41
CA ALA A 182 7.60 -25.20 21.28
C ALA A 182 6.66 -23.99 21.36
N LEU A 183 5.49 -24.05 20.72
CA LEU A 183 4.49 -22.96 20.78
C LEU A 183 4.18 -22.52 22.22
N SER A 184 4.06 -23.47 23.14
CA SER A 184 3.76 -23.22 24.56
C SER A 184 4.86 -22.45 25.29
N SER A 185 6.09 -22.46 24.77
CA SER A 185 7.26 -21.82 25.38
C SER A 185 7.62 -20.48 24.72
N LEU A 186 7.01 -20.16 23.57
CA LEU A 186 7.37 -18.98 22.79
C LEU A 186 7.11 -17.67 23.56
N THR A 187 5.95 -17.56 24.21
CA THR A 187 5.60 -16.38 25.02
C THR A 187 6.55 -16.20 26.20
N SER A 188 6.85 -17.28 26.93
CA SER A 188 7.80 -17.22 28.06
C SER A 188 9.23 -16.91 27.61
N HIS A 189 9.60 -17.35 26.40
CA HIS A 189 10.90 -17.05 25.81
C HIS A 189 11.04 -15.55 25.53
N PHE A 190 10.07 -14.93 24.86
CA PHE A 190 10.10 -13.50 24.55
C PHE A 190 10.06 -12.61 25.80
N ALA A 191 9.37 -13.04 26.85
CA ALA A 191 9.38 -12.34 28.13
C ALA A 191 10.71 -12.50 28.90
N GLY A 192 11.56 -13.46 28.52
CA GLY A 192 12.80 -13.77 29.23
C GLY A 192 13.90 -12.73 29.02
N GLU A 193 14.62 -12.40 30.10
CA GLU A 193 15.72 -11.42 30.10
C GLU A 193 16.82 -11.74 29.07
N LYS A 194 17.12 -13.03 28.84
CA LYS A 194 18.09 -13.45 27.83
C LYS A 194 17.67 -13.01 26.42
N HIS A 195 16.39 -13.14 26.09
CA HIS A 195 15.87 -12.74 24.78
C HIS A 195 15.88 -11.22 24.63
N LYS A 196 15.38 -10.49 25.63
CA LYS A 196 15.37 -9.02 25.63
C LYS A 196 16.77 -8.45 25.38
N LYS A 197 17.79 -9.03 26.02
CA LYS A 197 19.18 -8.63 25.80
C LYS A 197 19.61 -8.85 24.35
N ILE A 198 19.42 -10.05 23.79
CA ILE A 198 19.80 -10.36 22.40
C ILE A 198 19.02 -9.48 21.41
N TYR A 199 17.75 -9.23 21.69
CA TYR A 199 16.90 -8.34 20.89
C TYR A 199 17.45 -6.90 20.91
N GLN A 200 17.84 -6.40 22.09
CA GLN A 200 18.49 -5.10 22.21
C GLN A 200 19.82 -5.07 21.45
N ASP A 201 20.64 -6.12 21.55
CA ASP A 201 21.89 -6.23 20.79
C ASP A 201 21.62 -6.15 19.26
N CYS A 202 20.51 -6.72 18.77
CA CYS A 202 20.09 -6.55 17.37
C CYS A 202 19.67 -5.11 17.02
N CYS A 203 19.04 -4.38 17.93
CA CYS A 203 18.70 -2.96 17.75
C CYS A 203 19.96 -2.07 17.74
N ASP A 204 20.91 -2.36 18.63
CA ASP A 204 22.17 -1.63 18.73
C ASP A 204 23.03 -1.87 17.48
N ALA A 205 23.07 -3.12 16.99
CA ALA A 205 23.73 -3.47 15.72
C ALA A 205 23.11 -2.72 14.53
N TYR A 206 21.78 -2.52 14.51
CA TYR A 206 21.16 -1.68 13.51
C TYR A 206 21.62 -0.22 13.60
N SER A 207 21.71 0.34 14.81
CA SER A 207 22.14 1.73 14.99
C SER A 207 23.55 1.98 14.45
N MET A 208 24.45 0.99 14.59
CA MET A 208 25.78 1.02 13.99
C MET A 208 25.73 0.95 12.45
N ILE A 209 24.84 0.11 11.90
CA ILE A 209 24.65 -0.04 10.45
C ILE A 209 24.02 1.21 9.83
N ALA A 210 23.04 1.83 10.49
CA ALA A 210 22.29 2.97 9.98
C ALA A 210 23.20 4.18 9.71
N GLY A 211 24.23 4.39 10.53
CA GLY A 211 25.25 5.40 10.29
C GLY A 211 26.01 5.19 8.97
N ASN A 212 26.22 3.93 8.57
CA ASN A 212 26.89 3.59 7.31
C ASN A 212 25.93 3.61 6.10
N ILE A 213 24.65 3.27 6.29
CA ILE A 213 23.63 3.30 5.23
C ILE A 213 23.52 4.73 4.66
N GLN A 214 23.46 5.74 5.53
CA GLN A 214 23.36 7.13 5.10
C GLN A 214 24.55 7.54 4.21
N THR A 215 25.75 7.08 4.53
CA THR A 215 26.94 7.36 3.71
C THR A 215 26.98 6.59 2.39
N GLU A 216 26.50 5.33 2.34
CA GLU A 216 26.52 4.52 1.10
C GLU A 216 25.39 4.88 0.13
N GLU A 217 24.20 5.27 0.61
CA GLU A 217 23.12 5.75 -0.26
C GLU A 217 23.56 7.05 -0.97
N ILE A 218 24.32 7.93 -0.29
CA ILE A 218 24.94 9.12 -0.89
C ILE A 218 25.98 8.72 -1.96
N ILE A 219 26.79 7.68 -1.71
CA ILE A 219 27.83 7.22 -2.67
C ILE A 219 27.23 6.45 -3.86
N ASP A 220 26.19 5.64 -3.70
CA ASP A 220 25.57 4.88 -4.80
C ASP A 220 24.76 5.81 -5.72
N CYS A 221 24.14 6.87 -5.18
CA CYS A 221 23.59 7.97 -5.99
C CYS A 221 24.68 8.62 -6.87
N ASN A 222 25.90 8.78 -6.37
CA ASN A 222 27.02 9.37 -7.12
C ASN A 222 27.62 8.40 -8.16
N LYS A 223 27.66 7.09 -7.87
CA LYS A 223 28.23 6.06 -8.78
C LYS A 223 27.31 5.64 -9.94
N ILE A 224 25.99 5.79 -9.79
CA ILE A 224 25.03 5.48 -10.89
C ILE A 224 25.26 6.40 -12.10
N ASN A 225 25.85 7.60 -11.91
CA ASN A 225 26.13 8.55 -12.97
C ASN A 225 27.43 8.29 -13.75
N GLU A 226 28.35 7.44 -13.26
CA GLU A 226 29.68 7.25 -13.89
C GLU A 226 29.79 6.03 -14.82
N LYS A 227 28.89 5.04 -14.74
CA LYS A 227 29.04 3.75 -15.46
C LYS A 227 27.95 3.47 -16.49
N GLN A 228 27.91 4.26 -17.57
CA GLN A 228 27.27 3.87 -18.83
C GLN A 228 28.07 4.27 -20.09
N VAL A 229 29.40 4.10 -20.13
CA VAL A 229 30.09 3.86 -21.42
C VAL A 229 31.31 2.97 -21.21
N ALA A 230 31.20 1.68 -21.52
CA ALA A 230 32.33 0.83 -21.90
C ALA A 230 31.82 -0.46 -22.55
N VAL A 231 31.75 -0.48 -23.88
CA VAL A 231 31.64 -1.71 -24.68
C VAL A 231 33.06 -2.16 -25.03
N CYS A 232 33.38 -3.41 -24.70
CA CYS A 232 34.65 -4.05 -25.00
C CYS A 232 34.75 -4.48 -26.47
N GLU A 233 35.86 -4.16 -27.13
CA GLU A 233 36.52 -5.06 -28.09
C GLU A 233 38.04 -5.07 -27.83
N PRO A 234 38.74 -6.19 -28.12
CA PRO A 234 40.11 -6.39 -27.66
C PRO A 234 41.13 -6.00 -28.74
N SER A 235 42.33 -5.56 -28.33
CA SER A 235 43.59 -6.30 -28.54
C SER A 235 44.87 -5.43 -28.57
N VAL A 236 45.95 -6.07 -28.09
CA VAL A 236 47.40 -5.90 -28.40
C VAL A 236 48.20 -4.80 -27.69
N ASN A 237 49.26 -5.29 -27.01
CA ASN A 237 50.38 -4.58 -26.39
C ASN A 237 51.12 -3.62 -27.34
N ASN A 238 51.60 -2.50 -26.81
CA ASN A 238 53.03 -2.17 -26.80
C ASN A 238 53.33 -0.93 -25.92
N GLU A 239 54.38 -1.04 -25.12
CA GLU A 239 55.05 0.02 -24.36
C GLU A 239 55.67 1.08 -25.30
N ILE A 240 55.76 2.34 -24.85
CA ILE A 240 56.92 3.24 -24.96
C ILE A 240 56.70 4.50 -24.08
N GLN A 241 57.82 5.10 -23.68
CA GLN A 241 58.14 5.89 -22.48
C GLN A 241 57.80 7.40 -22.51
N LEU A 242 57.88 7.97 -21.28
CA LEU A 242 57.85 9.38 -20.84
C LEU A 242 58.79 10.38 -21.57
N GLN A 243 58.39 11.67 -21.49
CA GLN A 243 59.14 12.94 -21.24
C GLN A 243 58.54 14.08 -22.11
N ASP A 244 58.32 15.34 -21.72
CA ASP A 244 58.92 16.25 -20.73
C ASP A 244 57.96 17.42 -20.35
N PHE A 245 58.36 18.16 -19.29
CA PHE A 245 57.89 19.44 -18.76
C PHE A 245 57.70 20.59 -19.77
N ILE A 246 56.71 21.48 -19.53
CA ILE A 246 56.76 22.96 -19.59
C ILE A 246 55.55 23.52 -18.79
N GLU A 247 55.80 24.53 -17.94
CA GLU A 247 54.83 25.34 -17.17
C GLU A 247 54.57 26.71 -17.86
N PRO A 248 53.56 27.52 -17.48
CA PRO A 248 52.44 27.82 -18.37
C PRO A 248 52.37 29.28 -18.84
N GLU A 249 51.70 29.50 -19.97
CA GLU A 249 51.08 30.79 -20.34
C GLU A 249 49.56 30.68 -20.17
N SER A 250 48.95 31.76 -19.69
CA SER A 250 47.51 31.92 -19.39
C SER A 250 46.59 31.49 -20.53
N ILE A 251 45.77 30.47 -20.30
CA ILE A 251 44.77 29.97 -21.27
C ILE A 251 43.38 30.43 -20.82
N ILE A 252 42.74 31.25 -21.67
CA ILE A 252 41.29 31.48 -21.67
C ILE A 252 40.65 30.20 -22.24
N ASN A 253 39.95 29.43 -21.40
CA ASN A 253 39.24 28.23 -21.85
C ASN A 253 37.87 28.61 -22.44
N GLU A 254 37.81 28.92 -23.74
CA GLU A 254 36.56 28.80 -24.49
C GLU A 254 36.29 27.30 -24.74
N THR A 255 35.60 26.64 -23.82
CA THR A 255 35.10 25.27 -24.03
C THR A 255 33.89 25.29 -24.95
N THR A 256 34.10 25.00 -26.24
CA THR A 256 33.03 24.68 -27.19
C THR A 256 32.81 23.16 -27.24
N GLU A 257 32.43 22.52 -26.14
CA GLU A 257 32.00 21.11 -26.16
C GLU A 257 30.81 20.83 -25.24
N LYS A 258 29.91 19.99 -25.75
CA LYS A 258 28.58 19.65 -25.25
C LYS A 258 28.63 18.69 -24.06
N THR A 259 28.98 19.17 -22.88
CA THR A 259 28.74 18.40 -21.64
C THR A 259 27.93 19.23 -20.65
N PRO A 260 26.70 18.81 -20.30
CA PRO A 260 25.84 19.57 -19.39
C PRO A 260 26.32 19.54 -17.93
N ASN A 261 27.13 18.56 -17.54
CA ASN A 261 27.71 18.43 -16.20
C ASN A 261 29.07 19.15 -16.10
N ILE A 262 29.26 19.94 -15.04
CA ILE A 262 30.46 20.75 -14.82
C ILE A 262 30.96 20.53 -13.38
N ASP A 263 32.14 19.93 -13.27
CA ASP A 263 32.90 19.80 -12.01
C ASP A 263 34.31 20.36 -12.26
N THR A 264 34.48 21.66 -11.99
CA THR A 264 35.73 22.39 -12.18
C THR A 264 35.93 23.46 -11.13
N THR A 265 37.20 23.68 -10.76
CA THR A 265 37.65 24.87 -10.02
C THR A 265 38.22 25.86 -11.01
N GLY A 266 37.60 27.03 -11.18
CA GLY A 266 38.07 28.04 -12.14
C GLY A 266 37.46 29.42 -11.89
N GLU A 267 38.24 30.47 -12.16
CA GLU A 267 37.86 31.87 -11.89
C GLU A 267 36.61 32.31 -12.66
N LEU A 268 36.47 31.90 -13.94
CA LEU A 268 35.35 32.29 -14.80
C LEU A 268 34.74 31.10 -15.55
N LEU A 269 33.44 30.89 -15.36
CA LEU A 269 32.64 29.87 -16.04
C LEU A 269 31.50 30.53 -16.85
N ASP A 270 31.84 31.05 -18.03
CA ASP A 270 30.86 31.51 -19.03
C ASP A 270 30.51 30.36 -19.97
N CYS A 271 29.25 29.91 -20.00
CA CYS A 271 28.80 29.10 -21.12
C CYS A 271 27.47 29.55 -21.69
N LYS A 272 27.32 29.27 -22.99
CA LYS A 272 26.21 29.73 -23.81
C LYS A 272 24.95 28.87 -23.70
N GLU A 273 25.04 27.68 -23.11
CA GLU A 273 23.96 26.68 -23.03
C GLU A 273 23.64 26.30 -21.56
N LYS A 274 22.51 25.61 -21.37
CA LYS A 274 22.03 25.04 -20.10
C LYS A 274 23.10 24.29 -19.31
N ALA A 275 23.16 24.54 -18.00
CA ALA A 275 24.05 23.86 -17.07
C ALA A 275 23.26 22.94 -16.14
N ILE A 276 23.69 21.68 -15.97
CA ILE A 276 23.02 20.68 -15.14
C ILE A 276 24.06 20.02 -14.23
N ASN A 277 23.83 19.92 -12.93
CA ASN A 277 24.78 19.32 -11.97
C ASN A 277 26.12 20.06 -11.97
N VAL A 278 26.08 21.35 -11.62
CA VAL A 278 27.29 22.18 -11.47
C VAL A 278 27.74 22.11 -10.01
N ASP A 279 28.89 21.49 -9.75
CA ASP A 279 29.53 21.49 -8.43
C ASP A 279 30.89 22.18 -8.55
N THR A 280 30.97 23.47 -8.18
CA THR A 280 32.15 24.29 -8.48
C THR A 280 32.44 25.31 -7.39
N THR A 281 33.71 25.72 -7.31
CA THR A 281 34.14 26.93 -6.58
C THR A 281 34.84 27.85 -7.57
N GLY A 282 34.46 29.13 -7.59
CA GLY A 282 35.02 30.10 -8.55
C GLY A 282 34.32 31.45 -8.52
N GLU A 283 34.98 32.51 -8.99
CA GLU A 283 34.49 33.90 -8.85
C GLU A 283 33.15 34.12 -9.59
N LEU A 284 33.05 33.73 -10.87
CA LEU A 284 31.88 34.10 -11.69
C LEU A 284 31.26 32.90 -12.43
N LEU A 285 29.93 32.74 -12.33
CA LEU A 285 29.11 31.91 -13.21
C LEU A 285 28.15 32.80 -13.99
N ASN A 286 28.36 32.95 -15.30
CA ASN A 286 27.42 33.66 -16.16
C ASN A 286 26.79 32.67 -17.16
N ARG A 287 25.46 32.63 -17.23
CA ARG A 287 24.73 31.68 -18.08
C ARG A 287 23.58 32.35 -18.82
N LYS A 288 23.49 32.02 -20.10
CA LYS A 288 22.44 32.52 -20.99
C LYS A 288 21.12 31.76 -20.91
N GLU A 289 21.08 30.61 -20.26
CA GLU A 289 19.91 29.72 -20.16
C GLU A 289 19.72 29.23 -18.71
N GLU A 290 19.02 28.10 -18.54
CA GLU A 290 18.71 27.48 -17.26
C GLU A 290 19.94 26.88 -16.55
N VAL A 291 19.88 26.89 -15.22
CA VAL A 291 20.88 26.35 -14.31
C VAL A 291 20.18 25.39 -13.34
N ILE A 292 20.49 24.09 -13.43
CA ILE A 292 19.79 23.03 -12.68
C ILE A 292 20.76 22.25 -11.79
N ASN A 293 20.38 21.99 -10.54
CA ASN A 293 21.16 21.23 -9.55
C ASN A 293 22.56 21.82 -9.37
N VAL A 294 22.65 23.02 -8.82
CA VAL A 294 23.94 23.69 -8.63
C VAL A 294 24.30 23.71 -7.17
N ASN A 295 25.53 23.30 -6.86
CA ASN A 295 26.15 23.47 -5.56
C ASN A 295 27.39 24.33 -5.76
N ARG A 296 27.36 25.60 -5.35
CA ARG A 296 28.44 26.53 -5.72
C ARG A 296 28.76 27.57 -4.65
N THR A 297 30.05 27.82 -4.45
CA THR A 297 30.53 29.04 -3.79
C THR A 297 31.15 29.95 -4.85
N SER A 298 30.62 31.16 -4.99
CA SER A 298 31.08 32.15 -5.97
C SER A 298 30.93 33.58 -5.51
N GLU A 299 31.40 34.56 -6.29
CA GLU A 299 31.02 35.96 -6.10
C GLU A 299 29.69 36.24 -6.82
N LEU A 300 29.54 35.76 -8.06
CA LEU A 300 28.33 35.99 -8.87
C LEU A 300 27.79 34.70 -9.48
N LEU A 301 26.47 34.54 -9.39
CA LEU A 301 25.69 33.60 -10.19
C LEU A 301 24.64 34.38 -10.99
N ASP A 302 24.91 34.60 -12.28
CA ASP A 302 24.00 35.25 -13.23
C ASP A 302 23.43 34.19 -14.19
N CYS A 303 22.12 33.97 -14.15
CA CYS A 303 21.41 33.11 -15.09
C CYS A 303 20.24 33.84 -15.74
N LYS A 304 20.14 33.81 -17.07
CA LYS A 304 19.12 34.61 -17.77
C LYS A 304 17.70 34.04 -17.71
N GLU A 305 17.55 32.77 -17.36
CA GLU A 305 16.26 32.09 -17.27
C GLU A 305 16.08 31.51 -15.85
N GLU A 306 16.00 30.19 -15.69
CA GLU A 306 15.62 29.55 -14.43
C GLU A 306 16.83 29.02 -13.64
N ALA A 307 16.85 29.28 -12.33
CA ALA A 307 17.73 28.66 -11.34
C ALA A 307 16.92 27.62 -10.55
N ILE A 308 17.14 26.33 -10.82
CA ILE A 308 16.37 25.21 -10.24
C ILE A 308 17.26 24.33 -9.36
N ASN A 309 16.82 24.08 -8.12
CA ASN A 309 17.57 23.27 -7.14
C ASN A 309 19.00 23.80 -6.94
N VAL A 310 19.13 25.10 -6.69
CA VAL A 310 20.42 25.76 -6.48
C VAL A 310 20.69 25.85 -4.98
N ASN A 311 21.84 25.34 -4.55
CA ASN A 311 22.44 25.58 -3.25
C ASN A 311 23.71 26.43 -3.46
N THR A 312 23.68 27.70 -3.06
CA THR A 312 24.83 28.58 -3.34
C THR A 312 25.19 29.52 -2.20
N THR A 313 26.47 29.86 -2.13
CA THR A 313 26.97 31.01 -1.37
C THR A 313 27.55 31.96 -2.40
N SER A 314 26.88 33.09 -2.65
CA SER A 314 27.33 34.10 -3.62
C SER A 314 27.16 35.53 -3.12
N GLU A 315 27.88 36.52 -3.62
CA GLU A 315 27.53 37.91 -3.30
C GLU A 315 26.21 38.29 -4.00
N LEU A 316 26.04 37.86 -5.25
CA LEU A 316 24.83 38.09 -6.04
C LEU A 316 24.34 36.81 -6.72
N LEU A 317 23.04 36.58 -6.65
CA LEU A 317 22.29 35.63 -7.47
C LEU A 317 21.27 36.41 -8.33
N ASP A 318 21.54 36.58 -9.62
CA ASP A 318 20.61 37.19 -10.60
C ASP A 318 19.99 36.08 -11.45
N CYS A 319 18.67 35.98 -11.42
CA CYS A 319 17.91 35.04 -12.23
C CYS A 319 16.60 35.62 -12.74
N LYS A 320 15.99 35.00 -13.75
CA LYS A 320 14.60 35.32 -14.09
C LYS A 320 13.64 34.63 -13.13
N GLU A 321 13.83 33.34 -12.86
CA GLU A 321 13.06 32.57 -11.88
C GLU A 321 13.99 31.74 -10.97
N ALA A 322 13.74 31.76 -9.67
CA ALA A 322 14.39 30.93 -8.66
C ALA A 322 13.40 29.88 -8.14
N ILE A 323 13.73 28.59 -8.28
CA ILE A 323 12.86 27.47 -7.88
C ILE A 323 13.65 26.48 -7.02
N ASN A 324 13.20 26.24 -5.79
CA ASN A 324 13.89 25.41 -4.80
C ASN A 324 15.35 25.86 -4.58
N VAL A 325 15.53 27.15 -4.28
CA VAL A 325 16.86 27.74 -4.08
C VAL A 325 17.14 27.83 -2.58
N ASN A 326 18.29 27.31 -2.15
CA ASN A 326 18.90 27.61 -0.85
C ASN A 326 20.12 28.51 -1.10
N THR A 327 20.11 29.75 -0.64
CA THR A 327 21.22 30.66 -0.91
C THR A 327 21.66 31.48 0.30
N THR A 328 22.95 31.73 0.38
CA THR A 328 23.53 32.77 1.22
C THR A 328 24.11 33.82 0.29
N SER A 329 23.44 34.97 0.17
CA SER A 329 23.97 36.07 -0.65
C SER A 329 23.85 37.45 -0.04
N GLU A 330 24.44 38.48 -0.67
CA GLU A 330 24.09 39.86 -0.34
C GLU A 330 22.79 40.24 -1.05
N LEU A 331 22.67 39.84 -2.33
CA LEU A 331 21.49 40.12 -3.15
C LEU A 331 20.99 38.86 -3.87
N LEU A 332 19.67 38.67 -3.84
CA LEU A 332 18.92 37.77 -4.70
C LEU A 332 17.97 38.61 -5.58
N ASP A 333 18.27 38.72 -6.88
CA ASP A 333 17.42 39.42 -7.86
C ASP A 333 16.74 38.39 -8.75
N CYS A 334 15.43 38.22 -8.58
CA CYS A 334 14.59 37.34 -9.39
C CYS A 334 13.60 38.16 -10.22
N LYS A 335 13.85 38.33 -11.52
CA LYS A 335 13.05 39.24 -12.37
C LYS A 335 11.54 38.90 -12.41
N GLU A 336 11.17 37.63 -12.26
CA GLU A 336 9.78 37.17 -12.27
C GLU A 336 9.37 36.44 -10.98
N LYS A 337 9.94 35.27 -10.64
CA LYS A 337 9.42 34.44 -9.54
C LYS A 337 10.52 33.91 -8.60
N ALA A 338 10.20 33.87 -7.31
CA ALA A 338 10.93 33.12 -6.29
C ALA A 338 9.97 32.09 -5.65
N ILE A 339 10.24 30.80 -5.84
CA ILE A 339 9.36 29.69 -5.42
C ILE A 339 10.15 28.70 -4.55
N ASN A 340 9.66 28.44 -3.33
CA ASN A 340 10.35 27.57 -2.36
C ASN A 340 11.81 27.99 -2.15
N VAL A 341 12.01 29.28 -1.86
CA VAL A 341 13.34 29.85 -1.66
C VAL A 341 13.61 29.97 -0.15
N ASP A 342 14.73 29.43 0.29
CA ASP A 342 15.29 29.62 1.63
C ASP A 342 16.57 30.45 1.47
N THR A 343 16.58 31.67 1.98
CA THR A 343 17.71 32.57 1.76
C THR A 343 18.10 33.37 2.98
N THR A 344 19.40 33.62 3.12
CA THR A 344 19.96 34.59 4.07
C THR A 344 20.37 35.91 3.40
N SER A 345 19.80 36.21 2.22
CA SER A 345 20.12 37.42 1.45
C SER A 345 19.77 38.71 2.18
N GLU A 346 20.67 39.69 2.22
CA GLU A 346 20.38 41.03 2.77
C GLU A 346 19.20 41.67 2.02
N LEU A 347 19.19 41.57 0.69
CA LEU A 347 18.11 42.02 -0.17
C LEU A 347 17.59 40.91 -1.09
N VAL A 348 16.27 40.75 -1.12
CA VAL A 348 15.57 39.93 -2.12
C VAL A 348 14.66 40.84 -2.94
N ASP A 349 14.92 40.99 -4.24
CA ASP A 349 14.02 41.67 -5.19
C ASP A 349 13.38 40.61 -6.09
N CYS A 350 12.05 40.51 -6.06
CA CYS A 350 11.33 39.68 -6.99
C CYS A 350 9.98 40.28 -7.39
N LYS A 351 9.38 39.76 -8.45
CA LYS A 351 8.01 40.15 -8.82
C LYS A 351 6.97 39.34 -8.03
N GLU A 352 7.13 38.03 -7.92
CA GLU A 352 6.29 37.16 -7.09
C GLU A 352 7.16 36.30 -6.14
N ALA A 353 6.79 36.26 -4.85
CA ALA A 353 7.39 35.40 -3.83
C ALA A 353 6.38 34.37 -3.32
N LEU A 354 6.67 33.08 -3.48
CA LEU A 354 5.79 31.95 -3.12
C LEU A 354 6.53 30.93 -2.24
N ASN A 355 6.07 30.71 -1.00
CA ASN A 355 6.77 29.88 0.00
C ASN A 355 8.24 30.31 0.14
N VAL A 356 8.47 31.53 0.60
CA VAL A 356 9.83 32.07 0.73
C VAL A 356 10.16 32.29 2.19
N ASP A 357 11.26 31.70 2.64
CA ASP A 357 11.83 31.89 3.98
C ASP A 357 13.08 32.78 3.85
N ILE A 358 13.07 33.94 4.51
CA ILE A 358 14.17 34.93 4.38
C ILE A 358 14.72 35.34 5.74
N THR A 359 16.05 35.29 5.84
CA THR A 359 16.80 35.87 6.94
C THR A 359 17.74 36.96 6.42
N GLY A 360 17.23 38.17 6.27
CA GLY A 360 17.91 39.29 5.61
C GLY A 360 17.52 40.63 6.20
N GLU A 361 17.73 41.71 5.43
CA GLU A 361 17.30 43.07 5.80
C GLU A 361 16.00 43.45 5.10
N LYS A 362 15.82 43.05 3.83
CA LYS A 362 14.72 43.57 3.01
C LYS A 362 14.21 42.60 1.94
N LEU A 363 12.88 42.52 1.82
CA LEU A 363 12.19 41.86 0.70
C LEU A 363 11.38 42.90 -0.09
N GLU A 364 11.63 43.02 -1.40
CA GLU A 364 10.80 43.78 -2.33
C GLU A 364 10.07 42.82 -3.28
N CYS A 365 8.74 42.78 -3.18
CA CYS A 365 7.85 42.05 -4.09
C CYS A 365 7.07 43.04 -4.97
N LYS A 366 7.31 43.00 -6.29
CA LYS A 366 6.64 43.90 -7.24
C LYS A 366 5.16 43.57 -7.47
N GLU A 367 4.69 42.38 -7.11
CA GLU A 367 3.30 41.95 -7.20
C GLU A 367 2.82 41.23 -5.94
N GLU A 368 3.14 39.95 -5.76
CA GLU A 368 2.54 39.10 -4.72
C GLU A 368 3.60 38.49 -3.78
N ALA A 369 3.24 38.35 -2.51
CA ALA A 369 4.01 37.65 -1.48
C ALA A 369 3.09 36.67 -0.74
N ILE A 370 3.25 35.36 -0.98
CA ILE A 370 2.36 34.31 -0.46
C ILE A 370 3.15 33.28 0.34
N ASN A 371 2.69 32.99 1.57
CA ASN A 371 3.35 32.09 2.52
C ASN A 371 4.82 32.47 2.74
N VAL A 372 5.05 33.74 3.05
CA VAL A 372 6.41 34.26 3.29
C VAL A 372 6.68 34.28 4.78
N ASN A 373 7.75 33.64 5.23
CA ASN A 373 8.27 33.87 6.57
C ASN A 373 9.55 34.69 6.45
N THR A 374 9.65 35.78 7.19
CA THR A 374 10.83 36.63 7.09
C THR A 374 11.21 37.27 8.41
N THR A 375 12.51 37.39 8.61
CA THR A 375 13.11 38.17 9.70
C THR A 375 13.60 39.54 9.24
N ASN A 376 13.34 39.90 7.97
CA ASN A 376 13.80 41.12 7.32
C ASN A 376 13.19 42.36 7.91
N GLU A 377 13.99 43.36 8.28
CA GLU A 377 13.55 44.68 8.75
C GLU A 377 12.36 45.28 7.97
N LEU A 378 12.33 45.06 6.64
CA LEU A 378 11.31 45.58 5.75
C LEU A 378 10.78 44.54 4.75
N LEU A 379 9.45 44.41 4.67
CA LEU A 379 8.77 43.78 3.54
C LEU A 379 7.96 44.82 2.76
N HIS A 380 8.27 45.00 1.48
CA HIS A 380 7.50 45.83 0.56
C HIS A 380 6.77 44.96 -0.46
N CYS A 381 5.45 45.09 -0.57
CA CYS A 381 4.64 44.37 -1.54
C CYS A 381 3.68 45.32 -2.27
N ASN A 382 3.65 45.29 -3.60
CA ASN A 382 2.80 46.22 -4.36
C ASN A 382 1.34 45.79 -4.52
N LYS A 383 1.01 44.49 -4.45
CA LYS A 383 -0.38 44.03 -4.57
C LYS A 383 -0.81 43.28 -3.31
N GLU A 384 -0.47 42.00 -3.19
CA GLU A 384 -1.06 41.14 -2.16
C GLU A 384 0.00 40.45 -1.29
N ALA A 385 -0.14 40.58 0.02
CA ALA A 385 0.63 39.85 1.04
C ALA A 385 -0.31 38.87 1.76
N ILE A 386 -0.13 37.56 1.56
CA ILE A 386 -1.03 36.50 2.06
C ILE A 386 -0.24 35.49 2.90
N ASN A 387 -0.72 35.19 4.11
CA ASN A 387 -0.07 34.25 5.05
C ASN A 387 1.40 34.64 5.30
N VAL A 388 1.64 35.89 5.66
CA VAL A 388 2.98 36.40 5.90
C VAL A 388 3.28 36.38 7.39
N ASN A 389 4.39 35.77 7.79
CA ASN A 389 4.90 35.84 9.15
C ASN A 389 6.16 36.72 9.17
N LEU A 390 6.08 37.86 9.82
CA LEU A 390 7.14 38.87 9.87
C LEU A 390 7.59 39.06 11.31
N THR A 391 8.88 38.85 11.58
CA THR A 391 9.41 39.10 12.95
C THR A 391 9.96 40.52 13.13
N SER A 392 9.82 41.37 12.12
CA SER A 392 10.53 42.63 11.97
C SER A 392 9.64 43.89 11.97
N GLU A 393 10.24 45.05 11.72
CA GLU A 393 9.72 46.38 12.02
C GLU A 393 8.57 46.85 11.11
N LEU A 394 8.59 46.57 9.81
CA LEU A 394 7.64 47.19 8.86
C LEU A 394 7.19 46.25 7.72
N LEU A 395 5.86 46.14 7.57
CA LEU A 395 5.20 45.65 6.35
C LEU A 395 4.52 46.81 5.61
N ASP A 396 4.97 47.12 4.39
CA ASP A 396 4.34 48.09 3.48
C ASP A 396 3.70 47.35 2.29
N CYS A 397 2.38 47.19 2.34
CA CYS A 397 1.61 46.51 1.28
C CYS A 397 0.65 47.47 0.56
N LYS A 398 0.87 47.75 -0.72
CA LYS A 398 0.11 48.80 -1.41
C LYS A 398 -1.36 48.45 -1.70
N GLU A 399 -1.78 47.19 -1.69
CA GLU A 399 -3.21 46.84 -1.86
C GLU A 399 -3.73 46.05 -0.65
N LYS A 400 -3.41 44.76 -0.51
CA LYS A 400 -4.07 43.88 0.47
C LYS A 400 -3.12 43.02 1.31
N ALA A 401 -3.39 42.98 2.61
CA ALA A 401 -2.72 42.11 3.58
C ALA A 401 -3.73 41.11 4.20
N ILE A 402 -3.48 39.80 4.07
CA ILE A 402 -4.38 38.73 4.54
C ILE A 402 -3.60 37.72 5.38
N ASN A 403 -4.08 37.40 6.58
CA ASN A 403 -3.44 36.45 7.50
C ASN A 403 -1.97 36.82 7.78
N VAL A 404 -1.72 38.06 8.17
CA VAL A 404 -0.38 38.53 8.50
C VAL A 404 -0.17 38.41 10.00
N ASP A 405 0.90 37.75 10.42
CA ASP A 405 1.38 37.75 11.80
C ASP A 405 2.65 38.60 11.85
N THR A 406 2.66 39.66 12.67
CA THR A 406 3.86 40.49 12.86
C THR A 406 4.19 40.74 14.33
N ILE A 407 5.48 40.64 14.65
CA ILE A 407 5.98 40.83 16.01
C ILE A 407 6.26 42.32 16.33
N ARG A 408 6.37 43.21 15.32
CA ARG A 408 6.83 44.61 15.51
C ARG A 408 6.13 45.66 14.61
N GLU A 409 6.68 46.89 14.62
CA GLU A 409 6.07 48.18 14.97
C GLU A 409 5.03 48.81 14.03
N GLN A 410 4.90 48.36 12.77
CA GLN A 410 4.00 49.03 11.83
C GLN A 410 3.55 48.15 10.65
N LEU A 411 2.24 48.21 10.35
CA LEU A 411 1.63 47.70 9.11
C LEU A 411 1.01 48.87 8.35
N ASP A 412 1.48 49.16 7.14
CA ASP A 412 0.85 50.13 6.24
C ASP A 412 0.23 49.39 5.06
N CYS A 413 -1.09 49.52 4.87
CA CYS A 413 -1.78 48.96 3.73
C CYS A 413 -2.79 49.93 3.11
N LYS A 414 -2.81 50.10 1.78
CA LYS A 414 -3.68 51.15 1.21
C LYS A 414 -5.14 50.74 1.02
N GLU A 415 -5.47 49.45 1.04
CA GLU A 415 -6.86 48.98 0.92
C GLU A 415 -7.27 48.17 2.15
N ASP A 416 -7.04 46.86 2.15
CA ASP A 416 -7.63 45.93 3.11
C ASP A 416 -6.57 45.22 3.96
N ALA A 417 -6.84 45.12 5.27
CA ALA A 417 -6.15 44.22 6.19
C ALA A 417 -7.16 43.22 6.80
N ILE A 418 -6.94 41.91 6.56
CA ILE A 418 -7.82 40.83 7.00
C ILE A 418 -7.04 39.83 7.86
N ASN A 419 -7.54 39.56 9.06
CA ASN A 419 -6.93 38.61 10.00
C ASN A 419 -5.44 38.89 10.26
N VAL A 420 -5.14 40.14 10.60
CA VAL A 420 -3.79 40.56 10.99
C VAL A 420 -3.64 40.42 12.50
N ASP A 421 -2.65 39.64 12.93
CA ASP A 421 -2.19 39.58 14.31
C ASP A 421 -0.91 40.42 14.45
N THR A 422 -0.90 41.37 15.38
CA THR A 422 0.24 42.26 15.60
C THR A 422 0.50 42.36 17.09
N THR A 423 1.70 42.04 17.56
CA THR A 423 1.99 42.09 19.02
C THR A 423 2.37 43.49 19.53
N CYS A 424 2.78 44.42 18.66
CA CYS A 424 3.07 45.82 18.98
C CYS A 424 3.06 46.68 17.71
N GLY A 425 2.13 47.63 17.54
CA GLY A 425 2.31 48.68 16.52
C GLY A 425 1.11 49.11 15.70
N LEU A 426 1.25 50.27 15.05
CA LEU A 426 0.20 50.99 14.33
C LEU A 426 -0.20 50.26 13.04
N ILE A 427 -1.49 50.04 12.84
CA ILE A 427 -2.06 49.61 11.55
C ILE A 427 -2.61 50.85 10.84
N SER A 428 -2.04 51.18 9.68
CA SER A 428 -2.50 52.23 8.78
C SER A 428 -3.17 51.57 7.58
N CYS A 429 -4.46 51.23 7.70
CA CYS A 429 -5.23 50.64 6.60
C CYS A 429 -6.53 51.39 6.34
N LYS A 430 -6.96 51.49 5.08
CA LYS A 430 -8.20 52.22 4.73
C LYS A 430 -9.44 51.50 5.25
N ASP A 431 -9.47 50.17 5.12
CA ASP A 431 -10.58 49.33 5.53
C ASP A 431 -10.07 48.22 6.48
N GLU A 432 -10.23 48.44 7.79
CA GLU A 432 -9.89 47.45 8.84
C GLU A 432 -11.10 46.52 9.08
N ILE A 433 -11.05 45.27 8.61
CA ILE A 433 -12.24 44.39 8.63
C ILE A 433 -12.30 43.46 9.85
N THR A 434 -11.19 43.14 10.53
CA THR A 434 -11.22 42.31 11.76
C THR A 434 -9.99 42.54 12.65
N LYS A 435 -10.22 42.95 13.91
CA LYS A 435 -9.19 43.03 14.96
C LYS A 435 -9.43 41.93 16.00
N ASN A 436 -8.47 41.02 16.17
CA ASN A 436 -8.35 40.18 17.37
C ASN A 436 -7.22 40.73 18.26
N VAL A 437 -7.38 41.94 18.79
CA VAL A 437 -6.39 42.51 19.72
C VAL A 437 -6.64 41.93 21.11
N GLN A 438 -5.74 41.07 21.61
CA GLN A 438 -5.74 40.66 23.03
C GLN A 438 -4.84 41.61 23.85
N PRO A 439 -5.38 42.33 24.85
CA PRO A 439 -4.56 43.15 25.73
C PRO A 439 -3.92 42.29 26.82
N VAL A 440 -2.59 42.17 26.82
CA VAL A 440 -1.84 41.59 27.94
C VAL A 440 -1.52 42.68 28.97
N GLU A 441 -2.45 42.91 29.90
CA GLU A 441 -2.17 43.64 31.14
C GLU A 441 -2.54 42.79 32.37
N LYS A 442 -1.55 42.29 33.12
CA LYS A 442 -1.33 42.62 34.56
C LYS A 442 -0.34 41.70 35.29
N ALA A 443 0.64 42.38 35.90
CA ALA A 443 1.05 42.29 37.31
C ALA A 443 1.66 40.98 37.85
N ASN A 444 3.00 40.89 37.78
CA ASN A 444 3.78 40.12 38.73
C ASN A 444 3.96 40.92 40.03
N LYS A 445 3.26 40.52 41.09
CA LYS A 445 3.51 40.95 42.47
C LYS A 445 4.16 39.77 43.20
N ILE A 446 5.48 39.83 43.35
CA ILE A 446 6.28 38.87 44.13
C ILE A 446 6.13 39.25 45.60
N GLU A 447 5.49 38.40 46.41
CA GLU A 447 5.59 38.44 47.86
C GLU A 447 6.46 37.28 48.35
N ALA A 448 7.46 37.63 49.14
CA ALA A 448 8.47 36.77 49.72
C ALA A 448 7.92 36.00 50.93
N CYS A 449 8.20 34.69 50.99
CA CYS A 449 8.02 33.89 52.20
C CYS A 449 9.32 33.83 53.01
N THR A 450 9.27 34.32 54.25
CA THR A 450 10.22 33.98 55.31
C THR A 450 9.85 32.66 56.00
N PRO A 451 10.81 31.93 56.58
CA PRO A 451 10.59 30.60 57.14
C PRO A 451 10.27 30.66 58.63
N ASP A 452 9.41 29.78 59.13
CA ASP A 452 9.49 29.41 60.54
C ASP A 452 9.14 27.97 60.87
N LYS A 453 9.81 27.52 61.93
CA LYS A 453 9.99 26.17 62.44
C LYS A 453 8.77 25.68 63.22
N ASN A 454 8.47 24.38 63.16
CA ASN A 454 8.61 23.41 64.28
C ASN A 454 7.60 22.24 64.25
N ASN A 455 8.20 21.06 64.48
CA ASN A 455 7.77 19.96 65.36
C ASN A 455 6.74 18.89 64.93
N ASN A 456 7.30 17.72 64.59
CA ASN A 456 7.36 16.50 65.42
C ASN A 456 6.08 15.64 65.61
N LYS A 457 6.04 14.42 65.03
CA LYS A 457 6.17 13.12 65.77
C LYS A 457 5.88 11.86 64.93
N HIS A 458 6.80 10.90 65.10
CA HIS A 458 6.80 9.44 64.92
C HIS A 458 5.53 8.64 64.57
N ALA A 459 5.70 7.65 63.67
CA ALA A 459 5.48 6.23 63.98
C ALA A 459 6.27 5.30 63.01
N LYS A 460 6.88 4.23 63.57
CA LYS A 460 7.72 3.20 62.92
C LYS A 460 6.89 1.94 62.61
N SER A 461 7.15 1.26 61.50
CA SER A 461 6.92 -0.20 61.33
C SER A 461 8.01 -0.78 60.42
N LYS A 462 9.10 -1.35 60.95
CA LYS A 462 9.33 -2.76 61.35
C LYS A 462 9.41 -3.73 60.15
N VAL A 463 10.67 -4.06 59.83
CA VAL A 463 11.16 -5.09 58.91
C VAL A 463 11.17 -6.42 59.64
N GLU A 464 10.61 -7.48 59.03
CA GLU A 464 10.78 -8.86 59.48
C GLU A 464 11.64 -9.64 58.47
N LYS A 465 12.79 -10.10 58.96
CA LYS A 465 13.67 -11.09 58.32
C LYS A 465 13.32 -12.46 58.92
N THR A 466 13.00 -13.43 58.08
CA THR A 466 13.00 -14.84 58.46
C THR A 466 14.12 -15.58 57.74
N LYS A 467 14.94 -16.24 58.55
CA LYS A 467 16.13 -17.01 58.20
C LYS A 467 15.83 -18.44 58.64
N THR A 468 15.87 -19.41 57.73
CA THR A 468 15.85 -20.84 58.07
C THR A 468 16.80 -21.59 57.15
N THR A 469 17.89 -22.05 57.76
CA THR A 469 18.80 -23.12 57.31
C THR A 469 18.18 -24.48 57.59
N PHE A 470 18.37 -25.47 56.71
CA PHE A 470 18.71 -26.86 57.08
C PHE A 470 19.15 -27.65 55.83
N GLU A 471 20.26 -28.36 55.98
CA GLU A 471 20.84 -29.37 55.08
C GLU A 471 19.97 -30.65 55.07
N ASP A 472 19.86 -31.33 53.93
CA ASP A 472 20.35 -32.72 53.73
C ASP A 472 19.79 -33.36 52.45
N SER A 473 20.66 -34.11 51.77
CA SER A 473 20.35 -34.98 50.62
C SER A 473 19.52 -36.21 51.08
N PRO A 474 18.80 -36.94 50.20
CA PRO A 474 19.46 -38.11 49.57
C PRO A 474 18.89 -38.63 48.22
N LYS A 475 19.83 -39.17 47.44
CA LYS A 475 19.85 -40.47 46.72
C LYS A 475 18.86 -40.80 45.59
N GLU A 476 19.50 -41.20 44.49
CA GLU A 476 19.05 -42.04 43.37
C GLU A 476 18.15 -43.22 43.79
N VAL A 477 17.08 -43.44 43.02
CA VAL A 477 16.48 -44.76 42.82
C VAL A 477 16.11 -44.93 41.34
N THR A 478 16.91 -45.74 40.66
CA THR A 478 16.61 -46.40 39.39
C THR A 478 15.42 -47.36 39.55
N LYS A 479 14.38 -47.22 38.73
CA LYS A 479 13.39 -48.29 38.50
C LYS A 479 13.05 -48.45 37.03
N ASN A 480 13.60 -49.54 36.48
CA ASN A 480 13.14 -50.23 35.29
C ASN A 480 11.64 -50.56 35.38
N LEU A 481 10.88 -50.28 34.32
CA LEU A 481 9.61 -50.97 34.06
C LEU A 481 9.58 -51.47 32.61
N SER A 482 9.99 -52.73 32.44
CA SER A 482 9.49 -53.61 31.40
C SER A 482 8.06 -54.03 31.75
N ASN A 483 7.11 -54.03 30.80
CA ASN A 483 6.44 -55.25 30.36
C ASN A 483 5.24 -55.04 29.42
N LYS A 484 5.25 -55.91 28.40
CA LYS A 484 4.16 -56.72 27.85
C LYS A 484 3.00 -56.04 27.11
N THR A 485 3.14 -56.17 25.79
CA THR A 485 2.14 -56.55 24.80
C THR A 485 1.01 -57.43 25.36
N GLN A 486 -0.24 -56.97 25.21
CA GLN A 486 -1.41 -57.83 25.09
C GLN A 486 -2.22 -57.40 23.86
N THR A 487 -2.28 -58.31 22.90
CA THR A 487 -3.14 -58.28 21.72
C THR A 487 -4.58 -58.50 22.12
N LYS A 488 -5.46 -57.53 21.84
CA LYS A 488 -6.92 -57.69 21.92
C LYS A 488 -7.51 -57.39 20.56
N LYS A 489 -7.86 -58.47 19.81
CA LYS A 489 -8.67 -58.40 18.59
C LYS A 489 -10.07 -57.90 18.98
N VAL A 490 -10.48 -56.77 18.42
CA VAL A 490 -11.88 -56.33 18.39
C VAL A 490 -12.29 -56.26 16.93
N ASN A 491 -13.22 -57.15 16.56
CA ASN A 491 -13.94 -57.08 15.29
C ASN A 491 -14.96 -55.95 15.39
N ASN A 492 -14.83 -54.90 14.59
CA ASN A 492 -15.91 -53.95 14.35
C ASN A 492 -16.29 -53.98 12.87
N LYS A 493 -17.45 -54.58 12.61
CA LYS A 493 -18.28 -54.31 11.43
C LYS A 493 -19.14 -53.11 11.80
N ASP A 494 -18.79 -51.94 11.29
CA ASP A 494 -19.73 -50.85 11.00
C ASP A 494 -18.97 -49.78 10.20
N GLY A 495 -18.86 -50.04 8.90
CA GLY A 495 -18.42 -49.04 7.93
C GLY A 495 -19.65 -48.33 7.39
N THR A 496 -20.04 -47.21 7.98
CA THR A 496 -20.86 -46.19 7.33
C THR A 496 -20.61 -44.85 8.03
N VAL A 497 -20.62 -43.75 7.26
CA VAL A 497 -20.30 -42.35 7.65
C VAL A 497 -18.83 -41.93 7.45
N TYR A 498 -17.83 -42.64 7.99
CA TYR A 498 -16.42 -42.20 7.87
C TYR A 498 -15.87 -42.22 6.43
N GLU A 499 -16.22 -43.24 5.63
CA GLU A 499 -15.78 -43.33 4.22
C GLU A 499 -16.37 -42.21 3.34
N LYS A 500 -17.57 -41.70 3.65
CA LYS A 500 -18.24 -40.70 2.81
C LYS A 500 -17.58 -39.33 2.87
N GLU A 501 -17.02 -38.93 4.02
CA GLU A 501 -16.33 -37.65 4.15
C GLU A 501 -14.94 -37.67 3.48
N GLU A 502 -14.24 -38.80 3.52
CA GLU A 502 -12.94 -38.94 2.89
C GLU A 502 -13.04 -39.03 1.37
N VAL A 503 -14.06 -39.71 0.85
CA VAL A 503 -14.40 -39.68 -0.58
C VAL A 503 -14.66 -38.25 -1.03
N LYS A 504 -15.37 -37.43 -0.24
CA LYS A 504 -15.66 -36.04 -0.59
C LYS A 504 -14.41 -35.15 -0.63
N ILE A 505 -13.42 -35.38 0.25
CA ILE A 505 -12.13 -34.68 0.21
C ILE A 505 -11.36 -35.10 -1.05
N CYS A 506 -11.29 -36.40 -1.35
CA CYS A 506 -10.64 -36.93 -2.55
C CYS A 506 -11.31 -36.45 -3.84
N GLU A 507 -12.64 -36.39 -3.90
CA GLU A 507 -13.43 -35.82 -5.00
C GLU A 507 -13.11 -34.33 -5.19
N THR A 508 -13.06 -33.56 -4.10
CA THR A 508 -12.73 -32.12 -4.13
C THR A 508 -11.30 -31.87 -4.63
N LEU A 509 -10.36 -32.77 -4.27
CA LEU A 509 -8.97 -32.71 -4.72
C LEU A 509 -8.75 -33.37 -6.11
N HIS A 510 -9.79 -34.01 -6.67
CA HIS A 510 -9.74 -34.87 -7.85
C HIS A 510 -8.59 -35.90 -7.80
N CYS A 511 -8.43 -36.57 -6.66
CA CYS A 511 -7.50 -37.68 -6.47
C CYS A 511 -8.26 -38.93 -6.01
N THR A 512 -7.74 -40.11 -6.32
CA THR A 512 -8.35 -41.39 -5.89
C THR A 512 -8.01 -41.76 -4.45
N ASP A 513 -6.90 -41.24 -3.92
CA ASP A 513 -6.39 -41.46 -2.55
C ASP A 513 -5.50 -40.27 -2.13
N TYR A 514 -5.28 -40.09 -0.83
CA TYR A 514 -4.36 -39.11 -0.25
C TYR A 514 -2.89 -39.43 -0.53
N ILE A 515 -2.59 -40.69 -0.82
CA ILE A 515 -1.26 -41.13 -1.22
C ILE A 515 -1.20 -41.18 -2.74
N THR A 516 -0.35 -40.33 -3.31
CA THR A 516 -0.05 -40.35 -4.74
C THR A 516 1.40 -40.73 -4.98
N ARG A 517 1.75 -41.07 -6.22
CA ARG A 517 3.14 -41.25 -6.64
C ARG A 517 3.60 -40.02 -7.42
N THR A 518 4.80 -39.54 -7.09
CA THR A 518 5.45 -38.48 -7.88
C THR A 518 5.90 -39.04 -9.24
N GLU A 519 6.30 -38.17 -10.16
CA GLU A 519 6.87 -38.57 -11.46
C GLU A 519 8.10 -39.51 -11.28
N ASN A 520 8.81 -39.38 -10.16
CA ASN A 520 9.94 -40.23 -9.78
C ASN A 520 9.52 -41.55 -9.08
N ASN A 521 8.23 -41.88 -9.10
CA ASN A 521 7.66 -43.07 -8.46
C ASN A 521 7.80 -43.12 -6.92
N GLU A 522 8.05 -41.98 -6.27
CA GLU A 522 8.09 -41.88 -4.80
C GLU A 522 6.69 -41.65 -4.23
N THR A 523 6.37 -42.24 -3.09
CA THR A 523 5.09 -42.04 -2.39
C THR A 523 5.04 -40.66 -1.73
N LEU A 524 3.96 -39.92 -1.95
CA LEU A 524 3.71 -38.59 -1.40
C LEU A 524 2.31 -38.54 -0.77
N CYS A 525 2.23 -38.14 0.51
CA CYS A 525 0.95 -37.75 1.10
C CYS A 525 0.57 -36.33 0.66
N ILE A 526 -0.55 -36.18 -0.06
CA ILE A 526 -1.05 -34.88 -0.55
C ILE A 526 -1.39 -33.94 0.64
N LEU A 527 -2.02 -34.48 1.69
CA LEU A 527 -2.40 -33.73 2.90
C LEU A 527 -1.19 -33.20 3.69
N CYS A 528 -0.10 -33.96 3.71
CA CYS A 528 0.99 -33.81 4.67
C CYS A 528 2.29 -33.26 4.06
N ASN A 529 2.43 -33.34 2.74
CA ASN A 529 3.67 -33.07 1.99
C ASN A 529 4.86 -34.00 2.27
N LEU A 530 4.66 -35.12 2.93
CA LEU A 530 5.76 -36.04 3.24
C LEU A 530 6.00 -36.98 2.05
N THR A 531 7.22 -36.94 1.50
CA THR A 531 7.71 -37.87 0.47
C THR A 531 8.32 -39.11 1.11
N LYS A 532 8.44 -40.20 0.33
CA LYS A 532 9.02 -41.49 0.75
C LYS A 532 8.35 -42.12 1.97
N VAL A 533 7.08 -41.83 2.19
CA VAL A 533 6.32 -42.39 3.30
C VAL A 533 5.89 -43.82 2.99
N ASN A 534 5.99 -44.72 3.97
CA ASN A 534 5.31 -46.01 3.91
C ASN A 534 3.79 -45.75 4.07
N PRO A 535 2.96 -45.97 3.03
CA PRO A 535 1.55 -45.56 3.02
C PRO A 535 0.78 -46.10 4.22
N ASN A 536 0.98 -47.38 4.55
CA ASN A 536 0.24 -48.07 5.61
C ASN A 536 0.54 -47.48 6.99
N ASN A 537 1.80 -47.16 7.27
CA ASN A 537 2.19 -46.61 8.57
C ASN A 537 1.90 -45.11 8.67
N HIS A 538 1.95 -44.40 7.54
CA HIS A 538 1.82 -42.95 7.52
C HIS A 538 0.37 -42.49 7.66
N VAL A 539 -0.58 -43.14 6.99
CA VAL A 539 -2.01 -42.79 7.09
C VAL A 539 -2.53 -42.96 8.53
N ASP A 540 -2.02 -43.97 9.24
CA ASP A 540 -2.33 -44.21 10.66
C ASP A 540 -1.50 -43.34 11.63
N SER A 541 -0.56 -42.55 11.13
CA SER A 541 0.28 -41.69 11.99
C SER A 541 -0.56 -40.59 12.63
N LYS A 542 -0.24 -40.25 13.89
CA LYS A 542 -0.89 -39.14 14.61
C LYS A 542 -0.88 -37.84 13.82
N HIS A 543 0.22 -37.56 13.11
CA HIS A 543 0.35 -36.39 12.24
C HIS A 543 -0.70 -36.37 11.11
N HIS A 544 -0.83 -37.47 10.36
CA HIS A 544 -1.80 -37.57 9.27
C HIS A 544 -3.24 -37.43 9.79
N GLN A 545 -3.57 -38.09 10.89
CA GLN A 545 -4.89 -38.04 11.51
C GLN A 545 -5.26 -36.62 12.01
N ILE A 546 -4.28 -35.86 12.52
CA ILE A 546 -4.49 -34.46 12.93
C ILE A 546 -4.77 -33.57 11.71
N LEU A 547 -3.97 -33.67 10.64
CA LEU A 547 -4.17 -32.88 9.42
C LEU A 547 -5.49 -33.20 8.74
N LEU A 548 -5.85 -34.49 8.67
CA LEU A 548 -7.13 -34.94 8.14
C LEU A 548 -8.29 -34.38 8.97
N LYS A 549 -8.19 -34.39 10.30
CA LYS A 549 -9.19 -33.77 11.20
C LYS A 549 -9.32 -32.27 10.95
N LEU A 550 -8.22 -31.55 10.76
CA LEU A 550 -8.23 -30.10 10.45
C LEU A 550 -8.88 -29.82 9.10
N HIS A 551 -8.62 -30.63 8.06
CA HIS A 551 -9.29 -30.50 6.76
C HIS A 551 -10.79 -30.82 6.85
N LYS A 552 -11.18 -31.88 7.56
CA LYS A 552 -12.60 -32.19 7.84
C LYS A 552 -13.28 -31.02 8.54
N GLN A 553 -12.64 -30.42 9.55
CA GLN A 553 -13.15 -29.23 10.23
C GLN A 553 -13.25 -28.00 9.32
N ARG A 554 -12.31 -27.78 8.39
CA ARG A 554 -12.39 -26.69 7.40
C ARG A 554 -13.54 -26.90 6.43
N LEU A 555 -13.74 -28.12 5.93
CA LEU A 555 -14.86 -28.44 5.04
C LEU A 555 -16.21 -28.36 5.76
N GLN A 556 -16.28 -28.79 7.02
CA GLN A 556 -17.46 -28.63 7.86
C GLN A 556 -17.73 -27.15 8.14
N LYS A 557 -16.70 -26.32 8.37
CA LYS A 557 -16.84 -24.85 8.50
C LYS A 557 -17.21 -24.17 7.18
N MET A 558 -16.75 -24.67 6.04
CA MET A 558 -17.19 -24.19 4.72
C MET A 558 -18.64 -24.61 4.42
N GLY A 559 -19.10 -25.73 5.00
CA GLY A 559 -20.51 -26.12 5.00
C GLY A 559 -21.38 -25.37 6.04
N ASN A 560 -20.78 -24.87 7.13
CA ASN A 560 -21.47 -24.28 8.28
C ASN A 560 -21.22 -22.77 8.47
N ASN A 561 -20.52 -22.08 7.57
CA ASN A 561 -20.40 -20.61 7.59
C ASN A 561 -21.64 -19.94 6.96
N THR A 562 -22.80 -20.23 7.54
CA THR A 562 -23.80 -19.20 7.81
C THR A 562 -23.67 -18.84 9.28
N ILE A 563 -23.36 -17.57 9.51
CA ILE A 563 -23.02 -16.90 10.77
C ILE A 563 -24.11 -17.08 11.83
N ASP A 564 -23.74 -17.50 13.04
CA ASP A 564 -24.48 -17.26 14.29
C ASP A 564 -23.79 -16.11 15.04
N ASP A 565 -24.48 -14.99 15.29
CA ASP A 565 -25.17 -14.77 16.58
C ASP A 565 -25.90 -13.39 16.62
N CYS A 566 -27.20 -13.38 16.32
CA CYS A 566 -28.21 -12.96 17.30
C CYS A 566 -29.61 -13.44 16.84
N HIS A 567 -30.23 -14.26 17.69
CA HIS A 567 -31.60 -14.78 17.65
C HIS A 567 -32.41 -14.68 16.34
N THR A 568 -32.60 -15.82 15.63
CA THR A 568 -33.91 -16.44 15.35
C THR A 568 -33.67 -17.84 14.74
N GLN A 569 -34.16 -18.90 15.39
CA GLN A 569 -34.09 -20.27 14.86
C GLN A 569 -34.97 -20.42 13.59
N GLY A 570 -34.34 -20.68 12.43
CA GLY A 570 -34.99 -21.14 11.21
C GLY A 570 -34.26 -22.38 10.68
N THR A 571 -34.75 -23.56 11.05
CA THR A 571 -34.19 -24.86 10.63
C THR A 571 -34.60 -25.21 9.20
N GLN A 572 -33.88 -26.15 8.58
CA GLN A 572 -34.19 -26.78 7.28
C GLN A 572 -35.68 -27.20 7.10
N ASN A 573 -36.43 -27.36 8.20
CA ASN A 573 -37.86 -27.67 8.24
C ASN A 573 -38.76 -26.57 7.64
N ASP A 574 -38.35 -25.30 7.64
CA ASP A 574 -39.23 -24.21 7.19
C ASP A 574 -39.60 -24.30 5.70
N SER A 575 -38.75 -24.89 4.85
CA SER A 575 -39.07 -25.06 3.43
C SER A 575 -40.22 -26.04 3.21
N ASP A 576 -40.22 -27.16 3.95
CA ASP A 576 -41.26 -28.18 3.86
C ASP A 576 -42.57 -27.65 4.48
N ASP A 577 -42.49 -26.94 5.61
CA ASP A 577 -43.65 -26.33 6.24
C ASP A 577 -44.27 -25.19 5.40
N ILE A 578 -43.44 -24.41 4.67
CA ILE A 578 -43.91 -23.38 3.73
C ILE A 578 -44.57 -24.04 2.52
N LEU A 579 -44.04 -25.18 2.05
CA LEU A 579 -44.62 -25.94 0.94
C LEU A 579 -46.00 -26.47 1.30
N ASP A 580 -46.17 -27.02 2.51
CA ASP A 580 -47.45 -27.52 3.01
C ASP A 580 -48.50 -26.41 3.18
N LYS A 581 -48.07 -25.19 3.52
CA LYS A 581 -48.97 -24.03 3.67
C LYS A 581 -49.09 -23.15 2.42
N LEU A 582 -48.48 -23.54 1.29
CA LEU A 582 -48.48 -22.75 0.05
C LEU A 582 -49.89 -22.32 -0.42
N PRO A 583 -50.94 -23.18 -0.39
CA PRO A 583 -52.29 -22.78 -0.79
C PRO A 583 -52.87 -21.67 0.11
N LYS A 584 -52.54 -21.67 1.40
CA LYS A 584 -52.97 -20.66 2.37
C LYS A 584 -52.31 -19.31 2.07
N PHE A 585 -51.03 -19.30 1.72
CA PHE A 585 -50.29 -18.08 1.39
C PHE A 585 -50.73 -17.47 0.07
N GLN A 586 -50.97 -18.30 -0.95
CA GLN A 586 -51.49 -17.83 -2.24
C GLN A 586 -52.89 -17.22 -2.11
N LYS A 587 -53.76 -17.79 -1.26
CA LYS A 587 -55.10 -17.25 -0.97
C LYS A 587 -55.04 -15.85 -0.32
N GLU A 588 -53.97 -15.56 0.42
CA GLU A 588 -53.72 -14.26 1.04
C GLU A 588 -52.88 -13.32 0.14
N GLU A 589 -52.73 -13.69 -1.13
CA GLU A 589 -51.96 -12.99 -2.16
C GLU A 589 -50.47 -12.84 -1.85
N VAL A 590 -49.89 -13.79 -1.12
CA VAL A 590 -48.43 -13.89 -0.94
C VAL A 590 -47.87 -14.86 -1.98
N ASN A 591 -46.98 -14.36 -2.83
CA ASN A 591 -46.26 -15.15 -3.81
C ASN A 591 -44.96 -15.70 -3.20
N ILE A 592 -44.77 -17.01 -3.27
CA ILE A 592 -43.62 -17.72 -2.71
C ILE A 592 -42.81 -18.29 -3.87
N ASN A 593 -41.53 -17.94 -3.98
CA ASN A 593 -40.59 -18.51 -4.95
C ASN A 593 -39.54 -19.34 -4.20
N PHE A 594 -39.61 -20.67 -4.36
CA PHE A 594 -38.70 -21.61 -3.71
C PHE A 594 -37.29 -21.61 -4.33
N GLU A 595 -37.15 -21.33 -5.63
CA GLU A 595 -35.84 -21.28 -6.30
C GLU A 595 -35.00 -20.11 -5.78
N SER A 596 -35.63 -18.94 -5.63
CA SER A 596 -34.95 -17.76 -5.09
C SER A 596 -35.07 -17.63 -3.56
N LYS A 597 -35.81 -18.53 -2.89
CA LYS A 597 -36.18 -18.42 -1.47
C LYS A 597 -36.68 -17.02 -1.12
N THR A 598 -37.67 -16.52 -1.86
CA THR A 598 -38.29 -15.21 -1.61
C THR A 598 -39.81 -15.30 -1.47
N ALA A 599 -40.36 -14.48 -0.57
CA ALA A 599 -41.80 -14.29 -0.43
C ALA A 599 -42.15 -12.83 -0.74
N TYR A 600 -43.27 -12.59 -1.42
CA TYR A 600 -43.71 -11.24 -1.80
C TYR A 600 -45.22 -11.09 -1.63
N CYS A 601 -45.66 -10.14 -0.81
CA CYS A 601 -47.08 -9.86 -0.61
C CYS A 601 -47.61 -8.91 -1.68
N LYS A 602 -48.61 -9.34 -2.45
CA LYS A 602 -49.25 -8.47 -3.45
C LYS A 602 -50.14 -7.39 -2.84
N LYS A 603 -50.71 -7.62 -1.65
CA LYS A 603 -51.60 -6.65 -0.96
C LYS A 603 -50.88 -5.35 -0.62
N CYS A 604 -49.67 -5.43 -0.08
CA CYS A 604 -48.87 -4.25 0.33
C CYS A 604 -47.61 -4.03 -0.49
N LYS A 605 -47.31 -4.90 -1.46
CA LYS A 605 -46.15 -4.79 -2.37
C LYS A 605 -44.80 -4.82 -1.65
N THR A 606 -44.69 -5.58 -0.56
CA THR A 606 -43.43 -5.74 0.18
C THR A 606 -42.88 -7.15 0.04
N HIS A 607 -41.55 -7.26 0.01
CA HIS A 607 -40.86 -8.53 0.19
C HIS A 607 -40.96 -8.95 1.66
N ILE A 608 -41.26 -10.24 1.87
CA ILE A 608 -41.28 -10.88 3.17
C ILE A 608 -40.10 -11.85 3.20
N GLU A 609 -39.45 -11.94 4.35
CA GLU A 609 -38.43 -12.94 4.61
C GLU A 609 -39.00 -14.36 4.41
N PHE A 610 -38.22 -15.26 3.81
CA PHE A 610 -38.63 -16.62 3.48
C PHE A 610 -38.53 -17.54 4.71
N VAL A 611 -39.29 -17.19 5.75
CA VAL A 611 -39.40 -17.92 7.01
C VAL A 611 -40.89 -18.04 7.32
N LEU A 612 -41.34 -19.24 7.70
CA LEU A 612 -42.76 -19.56 7.87
C LEU A 612 -43.46 -18.56 8.81
N LYS A 613 -42.80 -18.26 9.94
CA LYS A 613 -43.31 -17.35 10.96
C LYS A 613 -43.40 -15.90 10.48
N SER A 614 -42.42 -15.45 9.70
CA SER A 614 -42.41 -14.10 9.10
C SER A 614 -43.55 -13.94 8.08
N ILE A 615 -43.81 -14.96 7.27
CA ILE A 615 -44.95 -14.98 6.32
C ILE A 615 -46.29 -14.98 7.06
N GLU A 616 -46.44 -15.80 8.09
CA GLU A 616 -47.69 -15.89 8.87
C GLU A 616 -47.98 -14.61 9.67
N ASN A 617 -46.96 -14.01 10.29
CA ASN A 617 -47.08 -12.73 10.99
C ASN A 617 -47.50 -11.62 10.04
N HIS A 618 -46.85 -11.51 8.88
CA HIS A 618 -47.20 -10.51 7.86
C HIS A 618 -48.65 -10.64 7.38
N ILE A 619 -49.13 -11.87 7.16
CA ILE A 619 -50.53 -12.12 6.79
C ILE A 619 -51.49 -11.68 7.90
N SER A 620 -51.13 -11.87 9.17
CA SER A 620 -51.96 -11.47 10.30
C SER A 620 -52.13 -9.95 10.40
N GLU A 621 -51.13 -9.16 10.02
CA GLU A 621 -51.20 -7.69 10.00
C GLU A 621 -52.25 -7.16 9.01
N HIS A 622 -52.49 -7.87 7.91
CA HIS A 622 -53.57 -7.52 6.97
C HIS A 622 -54.96 -7.83 7.53
N LYS A 623 -55.06 -8.81 8.44
CA LYS A 623 -56.33 -9.20 9.07
C LYS A 623 -56.74 -8.23 10.18
N THR A 624 -55.78 -7.64 10.88
CA THR A 624 -56.06 -6.65 11.93
C THR A 624 -56.39 -5.26 11.38
N LYS A 625 -55.89 -4.91 10.19
CA LYS A 625 -56.14 -3.60 9.55
C LYS A 625 -57.48 -3.48 8.79
N THR A 626 -58.28 -4.54 8.69
CA THR A 626 -59.52 -4.56 7.87
C THR A 626 -60.82 -4.25 8.62
N VAL A 627 -60.75 -3.74 9.86
CA VAL A 627 -61.92 -3.24 10.59
C VAL A 627 -61.75 -1.76 10.89
N ASN A 628 -62.03 -0.90 9.91
CA ASN A 628 -62.64 0.42 10.12
C ASN A 628 -63.32 0.84 8.80
N LYS A 629 -64.66 0.84 8.80
CA LYS A 629 -65.54 1.19 7.68
C LYS A 629 -66.10 2.62 7.92
N PRO A 630 -66.82 3.25 6.98
CA PRO A 630 -66.31 4.29 6.09
C PRO A 630 -67.04 5.64 6.26
N ILE A 631 -66.45 6.73 5.74
CA ILE A 631 -67.17 8.01 5.54
C ILE A 631 -67.52 8.15 4.05
N LYS A 632 -68.79 8.47 3.79
CA LYS A 632 -69.46 8.59 2.49
C LYS A 632 -69.36 9.99 1.86
N CYS A 633 -69.75 10.01 0.58
CA CYS A 633 -70.39 11.07 -0.25
C CYS A 633 -69.47 11.55 -1.38
N ASN A 634 -69.73 11.42 -2.70
CA ASN A 634 -70.90 11.47 -3.60
C ASN A 634 -70.67 12.64 -4.60
N VAL A 635 -70.84 12.40 -5.92
CA VAL A 635 -71.71 13.11 -6.89
C VAL A 635 -71.21 13.03 -8.36
N PHE A 636 -72.03 12.35 -9.19
CA PHE A 636 -72.47 12.50 -10.61
C PHE A 636 -71.57 12.71 -11.86
N ASP A 637 -71.72 11.73 -12.78
CA ASP A 637 -72.04 11.70 -14.23
C ASP A 637 -71.31 12.53 -15.30
N SER A 638 -70.75 11.83 -16.30
CA SER A 638 -71.40 11.69 -17.63
C SER A 638 -70.67 10.70 -18.58
N LEU A 639 -71.49 9.93 -19.31
CA LEU A 639 -71.19 8.94 -20.37
C LEU A 639 -71.11 9.65 -21.75
N PRO A 640 -70.48 9.05 -22.81
CA PRO A 640 -71.23 8.13 -23.67
C PRO A 640 -70.48 6.91 -24.22
N LYS A 641 -71.28 5.96 -24.71
CA LYS A 641 -71.03 4.57 -25.14
C LYS A 641 -70.46 4.42 -26.55
N ALA A 642 -69.75 3.31 -26.78
CA ALA A 642 -69.96 2.28 -27.84
C ALA A 642 -68.62 1.53 -28.06
N ALA A 643 -68.51 0.28 -28.51
CA ALA A 643 -69.32 -0.93 -28.51
C ALA A 643 -68.36 -2.07 -28.97
N ASP A 644 -68.64 -3.29 -28.52
CA ASP A 644 -68.35 -4.57 -29.18
C ASP A 644 -66.92 -5.18 -29.29
N LYS A 645 -66.79 -6.30 -28.54
CA LYS A 645 -66.62 -7.71 -28.99
C LYS A 645 -65.25 -8.40 -29.00
N ASN A 646 -65.28 -9.55 -28.30
CA ASN A 646 -64.62 -10.84 -28.56
C ASN A 646 -63.10 -10.95 -28.31
N LYS A 647 -62.54 -12.06 -27.83
CA LYS A 647 -62.97 -13.30 -27.16
C LYS A 647 -61.69 -13.96 -26.63
N ASN A 648 -61.84 -14.76 -25.57
CA ASN A 648 -60.86 -15.63 -24.91
C ASN A 648 -59.93 -16.43 -25.85
N LEU A 649 -58.76 -16.84 -25.34
CA LEU A 649 -58.45 -18.27 -25.12
C LEU A 649 -57.11 -18.49 -24.39
N PHE A 650 -57.16 -19.42 -23.45
CA PHE A 650 -56.06 -20.15 -22.81
C PHE A 650 -55.21 -20.93 -23.83
N THR A 651 -53.92 -21.16 -23.53
CA THR A 651 -53.27 -22.48 -23.68
C THR A 651 -51.97 -22.60 -22.86
N SER A 652 -51.76 -23.81 -22.34
CA SER A 652 -50.66 -24.35 -21.52
C SER A 652 -49.46 -24.83 -22.39
N PRO A 653 -48.34 -25.32 -21.79
CA PRO A 653 -46.98 -25.23 -22.35
C PRO A 653 -46.55 -26.43 -23.22
N VAL A 654 -45.54 -26.21 -24.06
CA VAL A 654 -44.99 -27.16 -25.04
C VAL A 654 -43.62 -27.71 -24.59
N PHE A 655 -43.53 -29.04 -24.56
CA PHE A 655 -42.31 -29.86 -24.50
C PHE A 655 -41.52 -29.83 -25.81
N LEU A 656 -40.19 -29.84 -25.77
CA LEU A 656 -39.34 -30.20 -26.91
C LEU A 656 -38.33 -31.30 -26.54
N LYS A 657 -38.24 -32.28 -27.45
CA LYS A 657 -37.49 -33.55 -27.37
C LYS A 657 -36.09 -33.44 -27.98
N ALA A 658 -35.24 -34.35 -27.53
CA ALA A 658 -33.90 -34.69 -28.00
C ALA A 658 -33.80 -35.14 -29.48
N LYS A 659 -32.61 -34.99 -30.06
CA LYS A 659 -32.13 -35.78 -31.20
C LYS A 659 -30.70 -36.26 -30.94
N ASN A 660 -30.53 -37.57 -31.11
CA ASN A 660 -29.29 -38.31 -31.31
C ASN A 660 -28.79 -38.12 -32.75
N ASP A 661 -27.48 -38.21 -32.96
CA ASP A 661 -26.91 -38.86 -34.14
C ASP A 661 -25.64 -39.63 -33.75
N LYS A 662 -25.57 -40.89 -34.21
CA LYS A 662 -24.44 -41.82 -34.14
C LYS A 662 -23.79 -41.89 -35.52
N ILE A 663 -22.46 -41.90 -35.59
CA ILE A 663 -21.73 -42.51 -36.72
C ILE A 663 -20.63 -43.42 -36.14
N GLN A 664 -20.53 -44.61 -36.72
CA GLN A 664 -19.66 -45.72 -36.37
C GLN A 664 -18.24 -45.61 -36.96
N THR A 665 -17.38 -46.40 -36.33
CA THR A 665 -15.98 -46.79 -36.51
C THR A 665 -15.57 -47.39 -37.87
N ASP A 666 -14.29 -47.24 -38.23
CA ASP A 666 -13.33 -48.31 -38.64
C ASP A 666 -11.92 -47.69 -38.86
N LYS A 667 -10.88 -48.11 -38.12
CA LYS A 667 -9.78 -49.07 -38.44
C LYS A 667 -8.73 -48.64 -39.49
N GLN A 668 -7.46 -48.48 -39.07
CA GLN A 668 -6.21 -49.15 -39.57
C GLN A 668 -4.96 -48.38 -39.11
N GLU A 669 -4.08 -49.00 -38.30
CA GLU A 669 -2.74 -49.56 -38.67
C GLU A 669 -1.65 -48.49 -38.90
N ASN A 670 -0.71 -48.28 -37.97
CA ASN A 670 0.56 -48.99 -37.73
C ASN A 670 1.78 -48.48 -38.55
N ALA A 671 2.79 -48.05 -37.79
CA ALA A 671 4.25 -48.26 -37.96
C ALA A 671 5.12 -47.38 -38.89
N CYS A 672 6.18 -46.83 -38.25
CA CYS A 672 7.62 -46.77 -38.64
C CYS A 672 8.01 -46.03 -39.96
N THR A 673 9.14 -45.33 -40.13
CA THR A 673 10.44 -45.21 -39.44
C THR A 673 11.23 -44.07 -40.11
N GLU A 674 12.23 -43.53 -39.40
CA GLU A 674 13.49 -42.89 -39.84
C GLU A 674 13.75 -42.62 -41.34
N LYS A 675 14.26 -41.42 -41.66
CA LYS A 675 15.67 -41.24 -42.05
C LYS A 675 16.11 -39.78 -42.23
N VAL A 676 17.31 -39.56 -41.70
CA VAL A 676 18.28 -38.48 -41.93
C VAL A 676 18.69 -38.40 -43.42
N VAL A 677 19.01 -37.21 -43.94
CA VAL A 677 20.24 -36.85 -44.71
C VAL A 677 20.14 -35.44 -45.32
N THR A 678 21.19 -34.69 -45.03
CA THR A 678 21.78 -33.43 -45.56
C THR A 678 21.44 -32.99 -47.00
N ASP A 679 21.41 -31.68 -47.31
CA ASP A 679 22.58 -30.81 -47.64
C ASP A 679 22.21 -29.58 -48.54
N LYS A 680 23.06 -28.54 -48.49
CA LYS A 680 23.38 -27.49 -49.51
C LYS A 680 22.64 -26.12 -49.58
N SER A 681 23.35 -25.10 -49.07
CA SER A 681 23.90 -23.89 -49.73
C SER A 681 23.22 -23.27 -50.97
N ASN A 682 22.99 -21.94 -50.94
CA ASN A 682 23.70 -20.96 -51.79
C ASN A 682 23.18 -19.51 -51.62
N GLU A 683 24.13 -18.58 -51.42
CA GLU A 683 24.06 -17.14 -51.79
C GLU A 683 23.94 -16.96 -53.32
N PRO A 684 23.50 -15.78 -53.84
CA PRO A 684 24.51 -14.77 -54.26
C PRO A 684 24.07 -13.28 -54.24
N ASN A 685 25.06 -12.44 -53.89
CA ASN A 685 25.57 -11.20 -54.53
C ASN A 685 24.69 -10.06 -55.12
N ILE A 686 25.17 -8.86 -54.74
CA ILE A 686 25.05 -7.46 -55.21
C ILE A 686 25.34 -7.28 -56.73
N PRO A 687 24.99 -6.16 -57.41
CA PRO A 687 25.80 -4.93 -57.38
C PRO A 687 25.09 -3.55 -57.54
N GLU A 688 25.83 -2.54 -57.07
CA GLU A 688 25.89 -1.07 -57.34
C GLU A 688 25.25 -0.46 -58.60
N ALA A 689 24.69 0.77 -58.47
CA ALA A 689 25.22 2.03 -59.07
C ALA A 689 24.24 3.24 -58.92
N LEU A 690 24.79 4.41 -58.55
CA LEU A 690 24.23 5.79 -58.62
C LEU A 690 24.06 6.25 -60.10
N PRO A 691 23.47 7.43 -60.50
CA PRO A 691 23.39 8.73 -59.78
C PRO A 691 22.20 9.71 -60.03
N SER A 692 22.17 10.77 -59.21
CA SER A 692 21.86 12.22 -59.46
C SER A 692 20.57 12.75 -60.12
N ASN A 693 20.08 13.84 -59.49
CA ASN A 693 19.23 14.96 -59.97
C ASN A 693 17.73 14.61 -60.19
N GLU A 694 16.73 15.41 -59.80
CA GLU A 694 16.53 16.84 -60.05
C GLU A 694 15.44 17.40 -59.10
N ARG A 695 15.45 18.72 -58.89
CA ARG A 695 14.38 19.49 -58.22
C ARG A 695 13.14 19.52 -59.12
N ASP A 696 11.94 19.55 -58.53
CA ASP A 696 10.93 20.56 -58.87
C ASP A 696 9.75 20.53 -57.89
N ASP A 697 9.33 21.74 -57.54
CA ASP A 697 8.10 22.07 -56.82
C ASP A 697 6.86 21.48 -57.52
N ILE A 698 5.80 21.19 -56.77
CA ILE A 698 4.41 21.56 -57.09
C ILE A 698 3.50 21.15 -55.92
N SER A 699 2.84 22.17 -55.38
CA SER A 699 1.63 22.10 -54.57
C SER A 699 0.56 21.20 -55.17
N SER A 700 -0.08 20.34 -54.38
CA SER A 700 -1.49 20.01 -54.63
C SER A 700 -2.22 19.59 -53.36
N ASN A 701 -3.33 20.30 -53.15
CA ASN A 701 -4.43 19.96 -52.26
C ASN A 701 -4.96 18.54 -52.55
N GLY A 702 -5.29 17.81 -51.50
CA GLY A 702 -5.97 16.53 -51.58
C GLY A 702 -6.76 16.23 -50.32
N ASP A 703 -7.98 16.74 -50.26
CA ASP A 703 -9.01 16.38 -49.29
C ASP A 703 -9.17 14.86 -49.15
N SER A 704 -9.03 14.34 -47.94
CA SER A 704 -9.47 12.98 -47.58
C SER A 704 -10.49 13.05 -46.44
N LYS A 705 -11.76 13.23 -46.83
CA LYS A 705 -12.93 12.93 -45.98
C LYS A 705 -13.09 11.42 -45.88
N SER A 706 -12.91 10.86 -44.69
CA SER A 706 -13.44 9.54 -44.32
C SER A 706 -13.94 9.60 -42.88
N SER A 707 -15.20 10.01 -42.70
CA SER A 707 -15.93 9.91 -41.43
C SER A 707 -16.84 8.68 -41.49
N TYR A 708 -16.45 7.62 -40.78
CA TYR A 708 -17.33 6.49 -40.47
C TYR A 708 -18.37 6.95 -39.44
N ILE A 709 -19.61 7.22 -39.88
CA ILE A 709 -20.75 7.46 -39.00
C ILE A 709 -21.33 6.10 -38.59
N VAL A 710 -21.03 5.66 -37.37
CA VAL A 710 -21.76 4.59 -36.70
C VAL A 710 -23.01 5.20 -36.07
N LYS A 711 -24.19 4.92 -36.64
CA LYS A 711 -25.49 5.25 -36.03
C LYS A 711 -25.72 4.37 -34.80
N VAL A 712 -25.39 4.87 -33.61
CA VAL A 712 -25.84 4.27 -32.35
C VAL A 712 -27.28 4.74 -32.08
N GLN A 713 -28.21 3.79 -32.05
CA GLN A 713 -29.60 4.04 -31.67
C GLN A 713 -29.67 4.32 -30.16
N SER A 714 -30.06 5.54 -29.79
CA SER A 714 -30.25 5.97 -28.41
C SER A 714 -31.43 5.22 -27.76
N ALA A 715 -31.14 4.29 -26.86
CA ALA A 715 -32.13 3.67 -26.00
C ALA A 715 -32.69 4.72 -25.02
N LYS A 716 -34.02 4.72 -24.83
CA LYS A 716 -34.72 5.61 -23.89
C LYS A 716 -34.25 5.35 -22.45
N THR A 717 -33.38 6.20 -21.92
CA THR A 717 -32.94 6.17 -20.51
C THR A 717 -34.13 6.49 -19.60
N LYS A 718 -34.46 5.57 -18.68
CA LYS A 718 -35.40 5.84 -17.59
C LYS A 718 -34.85 7.01 -16.77
N LYS A 719 -35.65 8.06 -16.56
CA LYS A 719 -35.32 9.16 -15.63
C LYS A 719 -35.12 8.57 -14.23
N THR A 720 -33.88 8.52 -13.77
CA THR A 720 -33.52 8.20 -12.39
C THR A 720 -34.06 9.30 -11.48
N LYS A 721 -34.66 8.90 -10.35
CA LYS A 721 -35.23 9.82 -9.36
C LYS A 721 -34.07 10.52 -8.67
N SER A 722 -33.97 11.85 -8.78
CA SER A 722 -32.90 12.61 -8.12
C SER A 722 -33.04 12.50 -6.60
N VAL A 723 -32.07 11.89 -5.94
CA VAL A 723 -31.98 11.85 -4.47
C VAL A 723 -31.42 13.20 -4.01
N ASN A 724 -32.07 13.83 -3.04
CA ASN A 724 -31.57 15.07 -2.43
C ASN A 724 -30.53 14.70 -1.35
N LEU A 725 -29.25 14.88 -1.66
CA LEU A 725 -28.14 14.58 -0.76
C LEU A 725 -27.71 15.86 -0.02
N ILE A 726 -27.57 15.76 1.29
CA ILE A 726 -27.03 16.82 2.15
C ILE A 726 -25.51 16.74 2.04
N LYS A 727 -24.89 17.86 1.65
CA LYS A 727 -23.46 17.95 1.33
C LYS A 727 -22.83 19.03 2.18
N MET A 728 -21.70 18.72 2.80
CA MET A 728 -20.89 19.66 3.57
C MET A 728 -19.43 19.60 3.10
N PRO A 729 -18.75 20.71 2.79
CA PRO A 729 -17.33 20.68 2.43
C PRO A 729 -16.49 19.99 3.52
N LEU A 730 -15.48 19.20 3.13
CA LEU A 730 -14.68 18.39 4.06
C LEU A 730 -14.01 19.25 5.14
N LYS A 731 -13.51 20.43 4.77
CA LYS A 731 -12.92 21.39 5.72
C LYS A 731 -13.88 21.85 6.83
N ASP A 732 -15.18 21.89 6.54
CA ASP A 732 -16.20 22.36 7.47
C ASP A 732 -16.76 21.16 8.28
N PHE A 733 -16.71 19.96 7.70
CA PHE A 733 -17.11 18.71 8.34
C PHE A 733 -16.09 18.23 9.38
N VAL A 734 -14.80 18.28 9.07
CA VAL A 734 -13.73 17.76 9.94
C VAL A 734 -13.34 18.81 10.98
N HIS A 735 -13.86 18.67 12.20
CA HIS A 735 -13.53 19.55 13.32
C HIS A 735 -12.58 18.92 14.34
N SER A 736 -12.35 17.60 14.24
CA SER A 736 -11.28 16.92 14.98
C SER A 736 -10.77 15.73 14.18
N MET A 737 -9.46 15.53 14.24
CA MET A 737 -8.80 14.43 13.55
C MET A 737 -7.62 13.97 14.39
N VAL A 738 -7.53 12.66 14.64
CA VAL A 738 -6.39 12.06 15.33
C VAL A 738 -5.77 11.04 14.41
N ALA A 739 -4.49 11.25 14.07
CA ALA A 739 -3.71 10.29 13.34
C ALA A 739 -3.22 9.18 14.27
N ILE A 740 -3.44 7.93 13.89
CA ILE A 740 -3.07 6.77 14.69
C ILE A 740 -2.22 5.86 13.82
N GLN A 741 -0.95 5.75 14.20
CA GLN A 741 0.00 4.89 13.53
C GLN A 741 0.16 3.58 14.31
N TYR A 742 -0.29 2.50 13.70
CA TYR A 742 0.02 1.15 14.09
C TYR A 742 1.03 0.55 13.10
N LEU A 743 1.75 -0.48 13.53
CA LEU A 743 2.80 -1.17 12.74
C LEU A 743 2.43 -1.44 11.27
N MET A 744 1.14 -1.73 10.99
CA MET A 744 0.64 -2.11 9.67
C MET A 744 -0.38 -1.13 9.09
N TYR A 745 -0.85 -0.17 9.88
CA TYR A 745 -1.98 0.69 9.53
C TYR A 745 -1.68 2.11 9.95
N LYS A 746 -1.83 3.06 9.02
CA LYS A 746 -2.03 4.47 9.35
C LYS A 746 -3.52 4.72 9.26
N ASP A 747 -4.19 4.89 10.39
CA ASP A 747 -5.61 5.18 10.47
C ASP A 747 -5.80 6.64 10.92
N LEU A 748 -6.94 7.23 10.54
CA LEU A 748 -7.39 8.54 10.98
C LEU A 748 -8.72 8.37 11.71
N LEU A 749 -8.78 8.89 12.92
CA LEU A 749 -10.00 9.01 13.70
C LEU A 749 -10.57 10.42 13.52
N ILE A 750 -11.61 10.54 12.71
CA ILE A 750 -12.25 11.80 12.33
C ILE A 750 -13.51 12.00 13.16
N ASN A 751 -13.63 13.18 13.77
CA ASN A 751 -14.76 13.59 14.61
C ASN A 751 -15.07 12.60 15.74
N GLU A 752 -14.06 11.87 16.22
CA GLU A 752 -14.19 10.73 17.15
C GLU A 752 -15.22 9.67 16.68
N LYS A 753 -15.60 9.67 15.41
CA LYS A 753 -16.75 8.95 14.86
C LYS A 753 -16.38 8.00 13.74
N TYR A 754 -15.47 8.42 12.87
CA TYR A 754 -15.06 7.64 11.71
C TYR A 754 -13.60 7.22 11.88
N CYS A 755 -13.33 5.91 11.84
CA CYS A 755 -11.97 5.40 11.77
C CYS A 755 -11.72 4.90 10.36
N ILE A 756 -10.94 5.62 9.59
CA ILE A 756 -10.66 5.28 8.19
C ILE A 756 -9.15 5.20 7.95
N ASN A 757 -8.75 4.47 6.91
CA ASN A 757 -7.33 4.38 6.56
C ASN A 757 -6.84 5.72 5.98
N PHE A 758 -5.60 6.12 6.31
CA PHE A 758 -4.96 7.34 5.82
C PHE A 758 -4.93 7.44 4.29
N LEU A 759 -4.67 6.32 3.59
CA LEU A 759 -4.68 6.30 2.13
C LEU A 759 -6.08 6.61 1.61
N SER A 760 -7.12 6.06 2.25
CA SER A 760 -8.50 6.37 1.86
C SER A 760 -8.85 7.82 2.15
N PHE A 761 -8.45 8.37 3.29
CA PHE A 761 -8.67 9.79 3.57
C PHE A 761 -8.06 10.69 2.49
N SER A 762 -6.84 10.37 2.06
CA SER A 762 -6.06 11.12 1.05
C SER A 762 -6.36 10.70 -0.40
N PHE A 763 -7.41 9.91 -0.63
CA PHE A 763 -7.81 9.40 -1.95
C PHE A 763 -6.71 8.63 -2.71
N LEU A 764 -5.79 7.99 -1.99
CA LEU A 764 -4.72 7.19 -2.57
C LEU A 764 -5.15 5.73 -2.66
N VAL A 765 -5.07 5.15 -3.86
CA VAL A 765 -5.35 3.73 -4.09
C VAL A 765 -4.11 3.03 -4.63
N VAL A 766 -3.85 1.84 -4.11
CA VAL A 766 -2.76 0.98 -4.57
C VAL A 766 -3.15 0.39 -5.93
N SER A 767 -2.51 0.87 -7.00
CA SER A 767 -2.66 0.39 -8.37
C SER A 767 -1.33 -0.20 -8.84
N LEU A 768 -1.04 -1.43 -8.40
CA LEU A 768 0.27 -2.07 -8.59
C LEU A 768 0.79 -1.93 -10.04
N PRO A 769 2.00 -1.37 -10.24
CA PRO A 769 3.06 -1.20 -9.23
C PRO A 769 2.96 0.03 -8.32
N ASP A 770 2.16 1.03 -8.66
CA ASP A 770 2.26 2.37 -8.05
C ASP A 770 1.04 2.72 -7.17
N LEU A 771 1.15 3.82 -6.44
CA LEU A 771 0.01 4.50 -5.81
C LEU A 771 -0.58 5.51 -6.78
N ARG A 772 -1.91 5.51 -6.94
CA ARG A 772 -2.64 6.50 -7.75
C ARG A 772 -3.52 7.35 -6.85
N CYS A 773 -3.47 8.67 -7.03
CA CYS A 773 -4.44 9.58 -6.43
C CYS A 773 -5.72 9.57 -7.26
N GLN A 774 -6.86 9.22 -6.65
CA GLN A 774 -8.14 9.14 -7.35
C GLN A 774 -8.74 10.50 -7.71
N VAL A 775 -8.35 11.57 -7.02
CA VAL A 775 -8.89 12.92 -7.29
C VAL A 775 -8.06 13.67 -8.31
N CYS A 776 -6.73 13.58 -8.21
CA CYS A 776 -5.83 14.20 -9.17
C CYS A 776 -5.67 13.37 -10.46
N ASP A 777 -6.02 12.07 -10.42
CA ASP A 777 -5.81 11.13 -11.52
C ASP A 777 -4.33 10.98 -11.92
N GLU A 778 -3.46 10.91 -10.91
CA GLU A 778 -2.01 10.87 -11.09
C GLU A 778 -1.40 9.64 -10.40
N CYS A 779 -0.43 9.00 -11.06
CA CYS A 779 0.39 7.95 -10.47
C CYS A 779 1.58 8.59 -9.76
N LEU A 780 1.77 8.29 -8.47
CA LEU A 780 2.66 9.05 -7.61
C LEU A 780 4.08 8.47 -7.51
N GLY A 781 4.29 7.21 -7.88
CA GLY A 781 5.58 6.53 -7.65
C GLY A 781 6.04 6.70 -6.19
N ASP A 782 7.27 7.20 -6.01
CA ASP A 782 7.87 7.51 -4.70
C ASP A 782 7.56 8.95 -4.21
N GLN A 783 6.88 9.78 -5.00
CA GLN A 783 6.64 11.21 -4.73
C GLN A 783 5.34 11.48 -3.94
N ILE A 784 4.92 10.54 -3.08
CA ILE A 784 3.66 10.65 -2.32
C ILE A 784 3.66 11.89 -1.43
N GLY A 785 4.77 12.16 -0.73
CA GLY A 785 4.90 13.33 0.15
C GLY A 785 4.74 14.64 -0.61
N ASN A 786 5.41 14.76 -1.75
CA ASN A 786 5.33 15.96 -2.61
C ASN A 786 3.91 16.16 -3.11
N HIS A 787 3.28 15.11 -3.65
CA HIS A 787 1.90 15.19 -4.15
C HIS A 787 0.89 15.59 -3.08
N LEU A 788 0.98 15.02 -1.88
CA LEU A 788 0.09 15.39 -0.77
C LEU A 788 0.30 16.83 -0.30
N SER A 789 1.48 17.40 -0.55
CA SER A 789 1.81 18.79 -0.24
C SER A 789 1.42 19.78 -1.35
N GLU A 790 1.08 19.30 -2.55
CA GLU A 790 0.67 20.15 -3.66
C GLU A 790 -0.61 20.92 -3.35
N LEU A 791 -0.65 22.18 -3.79
CA LEU A 791 -1.79 23.06 -3.60
C LEU A 791 -3.04 22.53 -4.32
N SER A 792 -2.85 21.87 -5.47
CA SER A 792 -3.90 21.21 -6.25
C SER A 792 -4.61 20.14 -5.42
N HIS A 793 -3.85 19.17 -4.89
CA HIS A 793 -4.35 18.09 -4.05
C HIS A 793 -5.03 18.62 -2.79
N THR A 794 -4.37 19.55 -2.09
CA THR A 794 -4.90 20.18 -0.87
C THR A 794 -6.22 20.90 -1.14
N ARG A 795 -6.34 21.61 -2.28
CA ARG A 795 -7.57 22.28 -2.69
C ARG A 795 -8.70 21.28 -2.95
N TYR A 796 -8.42 20.18 -3.66
CA TYR A 796 -9.40 19.12 -3.88
C TYR A 796 -9.89 18.50 -2.58
N MET A 797 -8.95 18.15 -1.70
CA MET A 797 -9.21 17.61 -0.38
C MET A 797 -10.15 18.53 0.42
N ARG A 798 -9.86 19.84 0.49
CA ARG A 798 -10.69 20.82 1.22
C ARG A 798 -12.09 21.03 0.63
N LEU A 799 -12.20 21.06 -0.70
CA LEU A 799 -13.46 21.37 -1.40
C LEU A 799 -14.38 20.16 -1.59
N THR A 800 -13.86 18.95 -1.47
CA THR A 800 -14.65 17.73 -1.60
C THR A 800 -15.76 17.71 -0.55
N SER A 801 -17.00 17.41 -0.96
CA SER A 801 -18.14 17.40 -0.05
C SER A 801 -18.34 16.05 0.61
N VAL A 802 -18.53 16.02 1.93
CA VAL A 802 -19.00 14.86 2.70
C VAL A 802 -20.53 14.77 2.61
N ILE A 803 -21.05 13.56 2.43
CA ILE A 803 -22.49 13.28 2.38
C ILE A 803 -22.99 12.97 3.79
N GLU A 804 -23.90 13.78 4.32
CA GLU A 804 -24.39 13.68 5.72
C GLU A 804 -25.68 12.87 5.87
N ASN A 805 -26.17 12.24 4.81
CA ASN A 805 -27.44 11.50 4.84
C ASN A 805 -27.41 10.26 5.75
N ASP A 806 -26.24 9.66 5.97
CA ASP A 806 -26.04 8.52 6.86
C ASP A 806 -24.86 8.82 7.77
N ASP A 807 -25.16 9.00 9.03
CA ASP A 807 -24.19 9.41 10.03
C ASP A 807 -23.22 8.28 10.40
N THR A 808 -23.50 7.05 9.98
CA THR A 808 -22.63 5.88 10.17
C THR A 808 -21.67 5.65 8.99
N GLU A 809 -21.85 6.36 7.89
CA GLU A 809 -21.05 6.25 6.68
C GLU A 809 -20.17 7.49 6.49
N PHE A 810 -18.93 7.28 6.02
CA PHE A 810 -18.05 8.40 5.63
C PHE A 810 -17.91 8.39 4.11
N ILE A 811 -18.82 9.10 3.43
CA ILE A 811 -18.91 9.15 1.97
C ILE A 811 -18.59 10.56 1.51
N ARG A 812 -17.80 10.67 0.45
CA ARG A 812 -17.38 11.95 -0.13
C ARG A 812 -17.76 12.01 -1.60
N GLU A 813 -18.33 13.10 -2.06
CA GLU A 813 -18.55 13.33 -3.49
C GLU A 813 -17.37 14.12 -4.07
N VAL A 814 -16.50 13.39 -4.76
CA VAL A 814 -15.24 13.92 -5.33
C VAL A 814 -15.50 14.77 -6.56
N GLN A 815 -16.46 14.35 -7.37
CA GLN A 815 -16.96 15.07 -8.55
C GLN A 815 -18.47 14.90 -8.60
N THR A 816 -19.18 15.81 -9.27
CA THR A 816 -20.65 15.73 -9.38
C THR A 816 -21.10 14.35 -9.87
N GLY A 817 -21.78 13.60 -9.00
CA GLY A 817 -22.25 12.25 -9.28
C GLY A 817 -21.26 11.11 -9.03
N SER A 818 -20.01 11.40 -8.62
CA SER A 818 -18.97 10.43 -8.31
C SER A 818 -18.67 10.41 -6.81
N PHE A 819 -18.83 9.25 -6.17
CA PHE A 819 -18.83 9.08 -4.73
C PHE A 819 -17.70 8.15 -4.28
N HIS A 820 -16.97 8.56 -3.26
CA HIS A 820 -15.89 7.83 -2.61
C HIS A 820 -16.36 7.27 -1.26
N CYS A 821 -16.17 5.97 -1.02
CA CYS A 821 -16.39 5.34 0.27
C CYS A 821 -15.10 5.38 1.11
N GLY A 822 -15.09 6.08 2.24
CA GLY A 822 -13.92 6.20 3.12
C GLY A 822 -13.50 4.93 3.85
N TYR A 823 -14.39 3.95 3.99
CA TYR A 823 -14.03 2.66 4.59
C TYR A 823 -13.36 1.74 3.57
N CYS A 824 -13.94 1.63 2.37
CA CYS A 824 -13.50 0.70 1.33
C CYS A 824 -12.42 1.27 0.41
N ASN A 825 -12.22 2.59 0.39
CA ASN A 825 -11.35 3.29 -0.55
C ASN A 825 -11.72 3.03 -2.02
N THR A 826 -13.03 3.04 -2.30
CA THR A 826 -13.60 2.76 -3.63
C THR A 826 -14.40 3.95 -4.15
N MET A 827 -14.35 4.15 -5.47
CA MET A 827 -15.07 5.19 -6.20
C MET A 827 -16.25 4.58 -6.98
N GLU A 828 -17.42 5.21 -6.85
CA GLU A 828 -18.67 4.80 -7.49
C GLU A 828 -19.21 5.96 -8.34
N THR A 829 -19.62 5.66 -9.57
CA THR A 829 -19.99 6.68 -10.57
C THR A 829 -21.42 7.19 -10.44
N SER A 830 -22.17 6.72 -9.44
CA SER A 830 -23.53 7.18 -9.15
C SER A 830 -23.91 6.88 -7.71
N TRP A 831 -24.95 7.57 -7.22
CA TRP A 831 -25.48 7.28 -5.89
C TRP A 831 -26.14 5.90 -5.81
N ASP A 832 -26.80 5.45 -6.88
CA ASP A 832 -27.43 4.13 -6.93
C ASP A 832 -26.39 2.99 -6.81
N THR A 833 -25.23 3.14 -7.45
CA THR A 833 -24.12 2.17 -7.33
C THR A 833 -23.46 2.26 -5.96
N MET A 834 -23.28 3.46 -5.40
CA MET A 834 -22.84 3.64 -4.02
C MET A 834 -23.80 2.98 -3.02
N GLU A 835 -25.11 3.13 -3.17
CA GLU A 835 -26.08 2.48 -2.29
C GLU A 835 -26.01 0.95 -2.40
N GLY A 836 -25.74 0.42 -3.60
CA GLY A 836 -25.43 -0.99 -3.81
C GLY A 836 -24.15 -1.42 -3.09
N HIS A 837 -23.09 -0.63 -3.19
CA HIS A 837 -21.81 -0.84 -2.52
C HIS A 837 -21.98 -0.90 -0.99
N LEU A 838 -22.67 0.08 -0.39
CA LEU A 838 -22.91 0.13 1.06
C LEU A 838 -23.70 -1.09 1.58
N LYS A 839 -24.56 -1.68 0.74
CA LYS A 839 -25.33 -2.89 1.08
C LYS A 839 -24.53 -4.18 0.92
N SER A 840 -23.39 -4.14 0.23
CA SER A 840 -22.54 -5.30 -0.01
C SER A 840 -21.99 -5.90 1.30
N SER A 841 -21.72 -7.21 1.30
CA SER A 841 -21.09 -7.87 2.45
C SER A 841 -19.68 -7.36 2.71
N ALA A 842 -18.90 -7.12 1.65
CA ALA A 842 -17.54 -6.60 1.74
C ALA A 842 -17.47 -5.26 2.48
N HIS A 843 -18.34 -4.31 2.13
CA HIS A 843 -18.42 -3.03 2.83
C HIS A 843 -18.76 -3.20 4.31
N LYS A 844 -19.76 -4.03 4.62
CA LYS A 844 -20.18 -4.31 6.01
C LYS A 844 -19.05 -4.89 6.86
N GLU A 845 -18.26 -5.80 6.30
CA GLU A 845 -17.09 -6.39 6.98
C GLU A 845 -15.99 -5.35 7.23
N ILE A 846 -15.65 -4.55 6.22
CA ILE A 846 -14.63 -3.50 6.35
C ILE A 846 -15.07 -2.43 7.36
N LYS A 847 -16.32 -1.99 7.29
CA LYS A 847 -16.93 -1.04 8.23
C LYS A 847 -16.94 -1.59 9.66
N ALA A 848 -17.34 -2.85 9.86
CA ALA A 848 -17.30 -3.50 11.17
C ALA A 848 -15.87 -3.54 11.74
N SER A 849 -14.88 -3.86 10.90
CA SER A 849 -13.46 -3.84 11.28
C SER A 849 -12.98 -2.44 11.67
N ALA A 850 -13.37 -1.41 10.92
CA ALA A 850 -13.08 -0.01 11.21
C ALA A 850 -13.73 0.45 12.53
N MET A 851 -14.99 0.07 12.79
CA MET A 851 -15.69 0.37 14.04
C MET A 851 -15.06 -0.30 15.26
N TRP A 852 -14.57 -1.53 15.10
CA TRP A 852 -13.82 -2.21 16.15
C TRP A 852 -12.51 -1.48 16.48
N ARG A 853 -11.72 -1.10 15.45
CA ARG A 853 -10.49 -0.30 15.64
C ARG A 853 -10.78 1.03 16.31
N ARG A 854 -11.83 1.74 15.88
CA ARG A 854 -12.32 2.97 16.51
C ARG A 854 -12.51 2.82 18.02
N THR A 855 -13.16 1.73 18.44
CA THR A 855 -13.47 1.51 19.88
C THR A 855 -12.17 1.42 20.68
N ILE A 856 -11.21 0.62 20.20
CA ILE A 856 -9.89 0.48 20.83
C ILE A 856 -9.15 1.82 20.89
N TYR A 857 -9.20 2.59 19.81
CA TYR A 857 -8.52 3.87 19.73
C TYR A 857 -9.12 4.91 20.68
N LEU A 858 -10.46 4.97 20.79
CA LEU A 858 -11.13 5.87 21.71
C LEU A 858 -10.80 5.55 23.16
N ASP A 859 -10.79 4.26 23.54
CA ASP A 859 -10.42 3.85 24.90
C ASP A 859 -9.01 4.33 25.25
N ARG A 860 -8.05 4.16 24.34
CA ARG A 860 -6.67 4.64 24.53
C ARG A 860 -6.54 6.15 24.59
N ILE A 861 -7.28 6.88 23.76
CA ILE A 861 -7.30 8.35 23.78
C ILE A 861 -7.93 8.86 25.08
N GLN A 862 -8.90 8.14 25.64
CA GLN A 862 -9.49 8.49 26.94
C GLN A 862 -8.54 8.18 28.11
N GLU A 863 -7.83 7.06 28.05
CA GLU A 863 -6.78 6.70 29.02
C GLU A 863 -5.65 7.74 29.01
N SER A 864 -5.22 8.20 27.84
CA SER A 864 -4.15 9.19 27.71
C SER A 864 -4.54 10.57 28.19
N LYS A 865 -5.81 10.96 28.05
CA LYS A 865 -6.35 12.20 28.63
C LYS A 865 -6.37 12.19 30.17
N GLN A 866 -6.23 11.03 30.82
CA GLN A 866 -6.21 10.90 32.29
C GLN A 866 -4.80 10.88 32.89
N THR A 867 -3.77 10.63 32.08
CA THR A 867 -2.37 10.70 32.50
C THR A 867 -1.75 11.98 31.95
N ASP A 868 -1.36 12.93 32.80
CA ASP A 868 -0.55 14.09 32.40
C ASP A 868 0.74 13.60 31.69
N PHE A 869 0.78 13.59 30.34
CA PHE A 869 1.88 13.99 29.42
C PHE A 869 1.75 13.44 27.96
N ASP A 870 1.69 14.37 27.01
CA ASP A 870 2.22 14.52 25.62
C ASP A 870 2.64 13.35 24.69
N THR A 871 2.57 12.06 25.03
CA THR A 871 3.35 11.04 24.26
C THR A 871 2.55 10.10 23.34
N ILE A 872 1.36 10.48 22.83
CA ILE A 872 0.60 9.61 21.90
C ILE A 872 0.32 10.28 20.53
N ILE A 873 0.99 11.38 20.21
CA ILE A 873 0.94 11.97 18.87
C ILE A 873 2.30 11.75 18.21
N THR A 874 2.30 11.09 17.05
CA THR A 874 3.47 10.55 16.36
C THR A 874 4.45 11.63 15.88
N ASP A 875 5.76 11.39 16.04
CA ASP A 875 6.93 12.13 15.51
C ASP A 875 7.00 12.20 13.95
N ASP A 876 5.89 12.01 13.23
CA ASP A 876 5.86 12.03 11.76
C ASP A 876 5.48 13.45 11.28
N ILE A 877 6.49 14.27 10.99
CA ILE A 877 6.39 15.69 10.56
C ILE A 877 5.36 15.89 9.44
N GLN A 878 5.21 14.92 8.53
CA GLN A 878 4.22 15.00 7.44
C GLN A 878 2.77 14.94 7.93
N MET A 879 2.48 14.17 8.98
CA MET A 879 1.13 14.05 9.54
C MET A 879 0.75 15.26 10.37
N GLU A 880 1.72 15.81 11.11
CA GLU A 880 1.53 17.06 11.82
C GLU A 880 1.27 18.20 10.82
N ASN A 881 2.00 18.24 9.70
CA ASN A 881 1.76 19.20 8.62
C ASN A 881 0.41 19.01 7.93
N ILE A 882 -0.03 17.78 7.65
CA ILE A 882 -1.37 17.54 7.08
C ILE A 882 -2.44 17.95 8.08
N SER A 883 -2.31 17.58 9.37
CA SER A 883 -3.27 17.96 10.41
C SER A 883 -3.33 19.47 10.63
N LYS A 884 -2.18 20.16 10.73
CA LYS A 884 -2.05 21.61 10.91
C LYS A 884 -2.47 22.41 9.67
N ARG A 885 -2.39 21.83 8.47
CA ARG A 885 -2.88 22.48 7.23
C ARG A 885 -4.39 22.29 7.04
N PHE A 886 -4.99 21.28 7.68
CA PHE A 886 -6.40 20.96 7.53
C PHE A 886 -7.29 21.58 8.62
N CYS A 887 -6.83 21.55 9.87
CA CYS A 887 -7.43 22.26 11.01
C CYS A 887 -6.93 23.71 11.02
#